data_AF-A0A2C9VUQ9-F1
#
_entry.id   AF-A0A2C9VUQ9-F1
#
_cell.length_a   1.000
_cell.length_b   1.000
_cell.length_c   1.000
_cell.angle_alpha   90.00
_cell.angle_beta   90.00
_cell.angle_gamma   90.00
#
_symmetry.space_group_name_H-M   'P 1'
#
loop_
_entity.id
_entity.type
_entity.pdbx_description
1 polymer ?
#
loop_
_entity_poly.entity_id
_entity_poly.type
_entity_poly.pdbx_seq_one_letter_code
_entity_poly.pdbx_strand_id
1 'polypeptide(L)'
;MKRVKVESFLPLTRITLIQALMALLLVYLLFMSLEIPLIFKTGYGYEYGSVSGDGSLGYALPRSLLVDNDGAARTVFDPHKVVHRSPERRMRETKRVKRLSGLLFNETIFDASDIADEFSVLHKAAKEAWLAGKKLWEELESGKVQANLINNSNTADNRTERCPVSIALSGAVFSARNRIIELPCGLTLGSHITVVGSPRWAHQEKDPKIASLKEGEEALMVSQFMMELQGLKTVDGEEPPRILHFNPRLKGDWSGKPVIEQNTCYRMQWGIPLRCEGWSSQADEETVDGLVKCEKWLRDDDANSEDSKATWWLNRLIRPKRKTQFTWPFPFAEGKLFVLTLSAGLEGYHINVDGRHITSFPYHTGFVLEDATGLYLNGDVDVHSVFAASLPSSHPSVAPQQHLEMFRKWQAPILLDGKVELFIGIISAGNHFAERMAVRKTWMQHNLIRYSKVVARFFVALSGRKEINAQLKKEADYFGDIVIVPYVDNYDLVVLKTVAICEYGVHTVAAKYIMKCDDDTFVRVEVMLQEAKKVPRDRSLYIGNINFYHRVFRSGKWAVTYEEWPEEEYPPYANGPGYIISSDIAQFIVAEFQSHKLRLFKMEDVSMGMWVENFNSSKPVEYVHSFMFCQYGCTEDYYTAHYQSPRQMICLWEKLQQGKPHCCNVR
;
A
#
# COMPACT_ATOMS: atom_id res chain seq x y z
N MET A 1 -0.59 -5.74 -83.71
CA MET A 1 0.32 -6.89 -83.93
C MET A 1 1.51 -6.78 -82.99
N LYS A 2 1.76 -7.87 -82.23
CA LYS A 2 2.95 -8.29 -81.46
C LYS A 2 3.57 -7.33 -80.40
N ARG A 3 3.29 -7.63 -79.12
CA ARG A 3 4.06 -7.21 -77.93
C ARG A 3 5.30 -8.10 -77.76
N VAL A 4 6.41 -7.47 -77.39
CA VAL A 4 7.75 -8.04 -77.18
C VAL A 4 7.90 -8.54 -75.73
N LYS A 5 8.58 -9.69 -75.57
CA LYS A 5 9.01 -10.29 -74.30
C LYS A 5 10.14 -9.49 -73.66
N VAL A 6 10.10 -9.31 -72.34
CA VAL A 6 11.28 -9.03 -71.51
C VAL A 6 11.26 -10.00 -70.34
N GLU A 7 12.26 -10.88 -70.29
CA GLU A 7 12.61 -11.71 -69.14
C GLU A 7 13.37 -10.86 -68.11
N SER A 8 13.07 -11.02 -66.82
CA SER A 8 13.87 -10.46 -65.74
C SER A 8 14.27 -11.55 -64.74
N PHE A 9 15.58 -11.81 -64.73
CA PHE A 9 16.29 -12.65 -63.76
C PHE A 9 16.31 -11.97 -62.39
N LEU A 10 15.89 -12.67 -61.35
CA LEU A 10 16.17 -12.32 -59.95
C LEU A 10 17.35 -13.18 -59.44
N PRO A 11 18.28 -12.61 -58.65
CA PRO A 11 19.57 -13.22 -58.37
C PRO A 11 19.50 -14.29 -57.27
N LEU A 12 20.23 -15.39 -57.52
CA LEU A 12 20.34 -16.62 -56.73
C LEU A 12 20.88 -16.46 -55.29
N THR A 13 21.19 -15.23 -54.85
CA THR A 13 21.93 -14.96 -53.60
C THR A 13 21.05 -14.65 -52.38
N ARG A 14 19.76 -14.34 -52.55
CA ARG A 14 18.83 -14.10 -51.42
C ARG A 14 18.19 -15.38 -50.88
N ILE A 15 18.05 -16.41 -51.72
CA ILE A 15 17.45 -17.70 -51.34
C ILE A 15 18.41 -18.49 -50.43
N THR A 16 19.72 -18.42 -50.70
CA THR A 16 20.75 -19.09 -49.91
C THR A 16 20.91 -18.49 -48.50
N LEU A 17 20.70 -17.17 -48.33
CA LEU A 17 20.75 -16.53 -47.02
C LEU A 17 19.57 -16.93 -46.12
N ILE A 18 18.37 -17.04 -46.68
CA ILE A 18 17.16 -17.45 -45.95
C ILE A 18 17.28 -18.91 -45.52
N GLN A 19 17.81 -19.78 -46.39
CA GLN A 19 18.07 -21.18 -46.06
C GLN A 19 19.13 -21.34 -44.96
N ALA A 20 20.17 -20.50 -44.96
CA ALA A 20 21.19 -20.50 -43.90
C ALA A 20 20.63 -20.07 -42.54
N LEU A 21 19.79 -19.04 -42.49
CA LEU A 21 19.14 -18.57 -41.25
C LEU A 21 18.14 -19.60 -40.70
N MET A 22 17.39 -20.28 -41.57
CA MET A 22 16.49 -21.36 -41.18
C MET A 22 17.25 -22.56 -40.60
N ALA A 23 18.40 -22.91 -41.17
CA ALA A 23 19.25 -23.98 -40.63
C ALA A 23 19.83 -23.63 -39.25
N LEU A 24 20.23 -22.37 -39.04
CA LEU A 24 20.76 -21.88 -37.77
C LEU A 24 19.72 -21.90 -36.65
N LEU A 25 18.47 -21.53 -36.97
CA LEU A 25 17.33 -21.63 -36.06
C LEU A 25 17.03 -23.09 -35.67
N LEU A 26 17.11 -24.00 -36.64
CA LEU A 26 16.88 -25.43 -36.42
C LEU A 26 17.96 -26.05 -35.52
N VAL A 27 19.22 -25.66 -35.70
CA VAL A 27 20.33 -26.08 -34.83
C VAL A 27 20.14 -25.54 -33.40
N TYR A 28 19.74 -24.27 -33.26
CA TYR A 28 19.45 -23.69 -31.95
C TYR A 28 18.33 -24.42 -31.20
N LEU A 29 17.22 -24.73 -31.88
CA LEU A 29 16.13 -25.51 -31.30
C LEU A 29 16.55 -26.93 -30.93
N LEU A 30 17.46 -27.53 -31.70
CA LEU A 30 18.00 -28.87 -31.44
C LEU A 30 18.90 -28.88 -30.20
N PHE A 31 19.73 -27.85 -29.99
CA PHE A 31 20.52 -27.67 -28.76
C PHE A 31 19.62 -27.45 -27.53
N MET A 32 18.58 -26.63 -27.64
CA MET A 32 17.60 -26.43 -26.56
C MET A 32 16.82 -27.71 -26.22
N SER A 33 16.64 -28.63 -27.18
CA SER A 33 15.97 -29.91 -26.95
C SER A 33 16.86 -31.02 -26.40
N LEU A 34 18.20 -30.86 -26.50
CA LEU A 34 19.18 -31.85 -26.04
C LEU A 34 19.81 -31.50 -24.68
N GLU A 35 19.69 -30.25 -24.20
CA GLU A 35 20.00 -29.90 -22.82
C GLU A 35 18.82 -30.16 -21.88
N ILE A 36 18.56 -31.44 -21.59
CA ILE A 36 18.06 -32.01 -20.32
C ILE A 36 18.25 -33.53 -20.50
N PRO A 37 19.18 -34.18 -19.78
CA PRO A 37 19.11 -34.26 -18.31
C PRO A 37 20.47 -34.20 -17.60
N LEU A 38 20.55 -33.56 -16.42
CA LEU A 38 21.46 -33.89 -15.29
C LEU A 38 21.64 -32.72 -14.30
N ILE A 39 20.59 -32.35 -13.54
CA ILE A 39 20.73 -31.85 -12.16
C ILE A 39 19.56 -32.40 -11.33
N PHE A 40 19.48 -33.73 -11.21
CA PHE A 40 18.83 -34.38 -10.08
C PHE A 40 19.57 -35.70 -9.82
N LYS A 41 19.99 -35.88 -8.56
CA LYS A 41 20.65 -37.04 -7.91
C LYS A 41 22.18 -37.18 -8.00
N THR A 42 22.83 -36.77 -6.92
CA THR A 42 23.62 -37.63 -6.01
C THR A 42 23.40 -37.07 -4.59
N GLY A 43 23.14 -37.79 -3.49
CA GLY A 43 22.88 -39.19 -3.12
C GLY A 43 22.64 -39.14 -1.59
N TYR A 44 21.58 -39.72 -1.01
CA TYR A 44 21.51 -41.01 -0.30
C TYR A 44 20.16 -40.91 0.46
N GLY A 45 19.14 -41.77 0.39
CA GLY A 45 19.09 -43.21 0.19
C GLY A 45 18.89 -43.89 1.55
N TYR A 46 17.66 -44.27 1.91
CA TYR A 46 17.35 -45.56 2.56
C TYR A 46 15.85 -45.92 2.46
N GLU A 47 15.62 -47.21 2.24
CA GLU A 47 14.42 -47.87 1.71
C GLU A 47 13.24 -47.97 2.69
N TYR A 48 12.03 -47.99 2.13
CA TYR A 48 10.84 -48.57 2.75
C TYR A 48 10.69 -50.02 2.26
N GLY A 49 10.88 -50.98 3.17
CA GLY A 49 10.47 -52.38 2.97
C GLY A 49 9.01 -52.57 3.39
N SER A 50 8.21 -53.19 2.52
CA SER A 50 6.84 -53.60 2.79
C SER A 50 6.81 -54.92 3.55
N VAL A 51 6.13 -54.93 4.70
CA VAL A 51 5.65 -56.16 5.36
C VAL A 51 4.17 -56.00 5.70
N SER A 52 3.39 -56.93 5.19
CA SER A 52 1.99 -57.19 5.50
C SER A 52 1.87 -57.92 6.83
N GLY A 53 0.90 -57.55 7.68
CA GLY A 53 0.43 -58.42 8.77
C GLY A 53 0.01 -57.72 10.06
N ASP A 54 -1.29 -57.45 10.17
CA ASP A 54 -2.18 -57.65 11.33
C ASP A 54 -1.94 -56.94 12.69
N GLY A 55 -3.04 -56.43 13.28
CA GLY A 55 -3.18 -56.24 14.74
C GLY A 55 -3.13 -54.83 15.35
N SER A 56 -4.30 -54.19 15.44
CA SER A 56 -4.89 -53.51 16.62
C SER A 56 -4.17 -52.41 17.45
N LEU A 57 -4.95 -51.32 17.67
CA LEU A 57 -5.06 -50.43 18.86
C LEU A 57 -3.95 -49.43 19.22
N GLY A 58 -4.35 -48.15 19.41
CA GLY A 58 -3.74 -47.27 20.41
C GLY A 58 -3.58 -45.80 20.04
N TYR A 59 -4.49 -44.94 20.52
CA TYR A 59 -4.32 -43.49 20.59
C TYR A 59 -3.09 -43.10 21.42
N ALA A 60 -2.26 -42.16 20.94
CA ALA A 60 -1.34 -41.39 21.79
C ALA A 60 -0.95 -40.04 21.17
N LEU A 61 -1.42 -38.95 21.79
CA LEU A 61 -0.88 -37.58 21.68
C LEU A 61 0.51 -37.50 22.33
N PRO A 62 1.46 -36.70 21.81
CA PRO A 62 2.59 -36.24 22.61
C PRO A 62 2.24 -34.97 23.38
N ARG A 63 2.48 -35.06 24.68
CA ARG A 63 2.23 -34.10 25.75
C ARG A 63 3.35 -33.07 25.85
N SER A 64 2.96 -31.85 26.21
CA SER A 64 3.74 -30.74 26.74
C SER A 64 5.02 -31.11 27.50
N LEU A 65 6.15 -30.47 27.17
CA LEU A 65 7.32 -30.39 28.04
C LEU A 65 7.38 -29.02 28.71
N LEU A 66 7.27 -29.10 30.04
CA LEU A 66 7.42 -28.04 31.02
C LEU A 66 8.85 -27.49 31.01
N VAL A 67 8.97 -26.16 31.13
CA VAL A 67 10.23 -25.48 31.44
C VAL A 67 10.35 -25.46 32.96
N ASP A 68 11.35 -26.17 33.47
CA ASP A 68 11.73 -26.16 34.88
C ASP A 68 12.32 -24.81 35.29
N ASN A 69 11.98 -24.44 36.52
CA ASN A 69 12.45 -23.28 37.24
C ASN A 69 13.56 -23.69 38.22
N ASP A 70 14.32 -22.68 38.68
CA ASP A 70 15.29 -22.64 39.77
C ASP A 70 16.80 -22.88 39.49
N GLY A 71 17.56 -21.87 39.93
CA GLY A 71 19.01 -21.82 39.98
C GLY A 71 19.53 -20.48 40.50
N ALA A 72 19.02 -20.04 41.66
CA ALA A 72 19.51 -18.86 42.36
C ALA A 72 20.91 -19.09 42.96
N ALA A 73 21.90 -18.30 42.57
CA ALA A 73 23.18 -18.18 43.26
C ALA A 73 23.22 -16.84 44.02
N ARG A 74 23.13 -16.94 45.35
CA ARG A 74 23.39 -15.86 46.31
C ARG A 74 24.91 -15.68 46.44
N THR A 75 25.41 -14.46 46.26
CA THR A 75 26.65 -14.00 46.90
C THR A 75 26.32 -12.87 47.87
N VAL A 76 26.72 -13.10 49.12
CA VAL A 76 26.59 -12.22 50.28
C VAL A 76 27.73 -11.20 50.24
N PHE A 77 27.44 -9.91 50.42
CA PHE A 77 28.44 -8.94 50.87
C PHE A 77 27.85 -7.93 51.88
N ASP A 78 28.67 -7.72 52.90
CA ASP A 78 28.50 -7.20 54.26
C ASP A 78 28.44 -5.65 54.32
N PRO A 79 27.55 -5.01 55.13
CA PRO A 79 27.33 -3.58 55.10
C PRO A 79 28.10 -2.82 56.20
N HIS A 80 29.44 -2.76 56.19
CA HIS A 80 30.16 -1.73 56.96
C HIS A 80 31.53 -1.38 56.36
N LYS A 81 31.60 -0.27 55.61
CA LYS A 81 32.80 0.57 55.50
C LYS A 81 32.44 1.99 55.08
N VAL A 82 32.47 2.90 56.05
CA VAL A 82 32.53 4.34 55.86
C VAL A 82 33.97 4.69 55.49
N VAL A 83 34.20 5.55 54.48
CA VAL A 83 35.20 6.64 54.49
C VAL A 83 35.20 7.45 53.18
N HIS A 84 35.06 8.77 53.38
CA HIS A 84 35.41 9.99 52.61
C HIS A 84 34.81 10.33 51.23
N ARG A 85 33.97 11.39 51.28
CA ARG A 85 33.56 12.33 50.22
C ARG A 85 34.73 13.09 49.60
N SER A 86 34.66 13.26 48.28
CA SER A 86 35.04 14.49 47.55
C SER A 86 33.94 14.78 46.49
N PRO A 87 33.67 16.06 46.14
CA PRO A 87 32.34 16.47 45.73
C PRO A 87 32.06 16.22 44.24
N GLU A 88 31.23 15.23 43.94
CA GLU A 88 30.53 15.15 42.66
C GLU A 88 29.59 16.36 42.53
N ARG A 89 29.84 17.15 41.49
CA ARG A 89 28.95 18.18 40.98
C ARG A 89 27.54 17.61 40.91
N ARG A 90 26.60 18.26 41.60
CA ARG A 90 25.14 18.08 41.44
C ARG A 90 24.82 18.08 39.94
N MET A 91 24.67 16.89 39.38
CA MET A 91 24.13 16.69 38.04
C MET A 91 22.65 17.02 38.17
N ARG A 92 22.31 18.23 37.72
CA ARG A 92 20.95 18.74 37.70
C ARG A 92 20.12 17.75 36.89
N GLU A 93 19.22 17.08 37.58
CA GLU A 93 18.26 16.15 37.02
C GLU A 93 17.28 16.93 36.13
N THR A 94 17.67 17.18 34.88
CA THR A 94 16.79 17.70 33.83
C THR A 94 16.30 16.55 32.96
N LYS A 95 15.53 15.62 33.57
CA LYS A 95 14.60 14.76 32.82
C LYS A 95 13.39 15.60 32.42
N ARG A 96 13.51 16.31 31.29
CA ARG A 96 12.36 16.76 30.48
C ARG A 96 12.73 16.59 29.00
N VAL A 97 12.74 15.35 28.52
CA VAL A 97 12.62 15.13 27.08
C VAL A 97 11.13 15.17 26.75
N LYS A 98 10.58 16.38 26.73
CA LYS A 98 9.30 16.72 26.10
C LYS A 98 9.65 17.68 24.96
N ARG A 99 10.03 17.16 23.79
CA ARG A 99 10.10 17.99 22.58
C ARG A 99 9.27 17.37 21.48
N LEU A 100 8.06 17.92 21.37
CA LEU A 100 7.14 17.79 20.26
C LEU A 100 7.66 18.67 19.13
N SER A 101 8.61 18.13 18.35
CA SER A 101 9.36 18.84 17.31
C SER A 101 10.19 20.05 17.82
N GLY A 102 11.38 20.23 17.25
CA GLY A 102 12.22 21.40 17.47
C GLY A 102 11.73 22.63 16.70
N LEU A 103 10.78 22.46 15.77
CA LEU A 103 10.39 23.47 14.79
C LEU A 103 9.93 24.73 15.51
N LEU A 104 10.84 25.71 15.57
CA LEU A 104 10.58 27.07 16.02
C LEU A 104 9.72 27.75 14.95
N PHE A 105 8.45 27.38 14.88
CA PHE A 105 7.45 28.14 14.13
C PHE A 105 7.17 29.42 14.90
N ASN A 106 7.86 30.51 14.53
CA ASN A 106 7.49 31.84 14.98
C ASN A 106 6.37 32.36 14.07
N GLU A 107 5.33 32.98 14.65
CA GLU A 107 4.18 33.53 13.90
C GLU A 107 4.62 34.49 12.80
N THR A 108 5.76 35.17 13.01
CA THR A 108 6.38 36.10 12.06
C THR A 108 7.03 35.43 10.84
N ILE A 109 7.20 34.10 10.81
CA ILE A 109 7.79 33.37 9.66
C ILE A 109 6.93 33.55 8.40
N PHE A 110 5.63 33.73 8.58
CA PHE A 110 4.67 33.88 7.49
C PHE A 110 4.17 35.32 7.34
N ASP A 111 4.76 36.28 8.05
CA ASP A 111 4.37 37.71 8.02
C ASP A 111 5.23 38.57 7.08
N ALA A 112 6.16 37.97 6.33
CA ALA A 112 6.98 38.70 5.37
C ALA A 112 6.10 39.28 4.23
N SER A 113 5.78 40.56 4.35
CA SER A 113 4.83 41.30 3.52
C SER A 113 5.36 41.75 2.15
N ASP A 114 6.59 41.36 1.74
CA ASP A 114 7.29 42.01 0.62
C ASP A 114 7.86 41.04 -0.45
N ILE A 115 7.30 39.85 -0.66
CA ILE A 115 7.69 38.98 -1.79
C ILE A 115 6.46 38.65 -2.65
N ALA A 116 6.57 38.99 -3.94
CA ALA A 116 5.49 39.03 -4.92
C ALA A 116 4.66 37.74 -5.04
N ASP A 117 3.35 37.95 -4.85
CA ASP A 117 2.18 37.51 -5.62
C ASP A 117 1.70 36.05 -5.74
N GLU A 118 2.41 35.02 -5.28
CA GLU A 118 1.81 33.66 -5.31
C GLU A 118 2.33 32.68 -4.25
N PHE A 119 3.57 32.92 -3.80
CA PHE A 119 4.16 32.24 -2.65
C PHE A 119 3.38 32.49 -1.34
N SER A 120 2.52 33.52 -1.31
CA SER A 120 1.68 33.82 -0.15
C SER A 120 0.62 32.73 0.13
N VAL A 121 0.20 31.93 -0.85
CA VAL A 121 -0.92 30.98 -0.66
C VAL A 121 -0.49 29.81 0.24
N LEU A 122 0.64 29.16 -0.07
CA LEU A 122 1.15 28.06 0.74
C LEU A 122 1.61 28.55 2.13
N HIS A 123 2.21 29.74 2.20
CA HIS A 123 2.60 30.36 3.47
C HIS A 123 1.38 30.71 4.33
N LYS A 124 0.29 31.18 3.71
CA LYS A 124 -0.99 31.43 4.38
C LYS A 124 -1.63 30.13 4.85
N ALA A 125 -1.68 29.11 4.00
CA ALA A 125 -2.19 27.77 4.37
C ALA A 125 -1.39 27.17 5.53
N ALA A 126 -0.06 27.29 5.50
CA ALA A 126 0.82 26.88 6.59
C ALA A 126 0.53 27.63 7.88
N LYS A 127 0.36 28.96 7.82
CA LYS A 127 0.00 29.80 8.97
C LYS A 127 -1.35 29.39 9.58
N GLU A 128 -2.38 29.22 8.75
CA GLU A 128 -3.71 28.79 9.18
C GLU A 128 -3.69 27.39 9.81
N ALA A 129 -3.00 26.44 9.17
CA ALA A 129 -2.86 25.08 9.69
C ALA A 129 -2.10 25.04 11.01
N TRP A 130 -1.09 25.89 11.18
CA TRP A 130 -0.34 26.02 12.42
C TRP A 130 -1.20 26.61 13.54
N LEU A 131 -1.94 27.70 13.29
CA LEU A 131 -2.86 28.28 14.27
C LEU A 131 -3.93 27.28 14.72
N ALA A 132 -4.52 26.53 13.79
CA ALA A 132 -5.46 25.47 14.08
C ALA A 132 -4.80 24.32 14.88
N GLY A 133 -3.59 23.92 14.50
CA GLY A 133 -2.82 22.87 15.15
C GLY A 133 -2.44 23.22 16.58
N LYS A 134 -1.99 24.45 16.82
CA LYS A 134 -1.67 24.98 18.17
C LYS A 134 -2.88 24.87 19.10
N LYS A 135 -4.06 25.29 18.65
CA LYS A 135 -5.31 25.15 19.43
C LYS A 135 -5.64 23.69 19.74
N LEU A 136 -5.56 22.80 18.74
CA LEU A 136 -5.80 21.37 18.93
C LEU A 136 -4.79 20.75 19.91
N TRP A 137 -3.53 21.18 19.86
CA TRP A 137 -2.47 20.72 20.75
C TRP A 137 -2.73 21.15 22.20
N GLU A 138 -3.05 22.42 22.44
CA GLU A 138 -3.38 22.94 23.77
C GLU A 138 -4.58 22.20 24.38
N GLU A 139 -5.61 21.92 23.58
CA GLU A 139 -6.76 21.12 24.02
C GLU A 139 -6.35 19.68 24.38
N LEU A 140 -5.47 19.07 23.59
CA LEU A 140 -4.96 17.72 23.81
C LEU A 140 -4.04 17.62 25.05
N GLU A 141 -3.27 18.66 25.35
CA GLU A 141 -2.47 18.76 26.57
C GLU A 141 -3.30 19.00 27.82
N SER A 142 -4.39 19.76 27.70
CA SER A 142 -5.30 20.05 28.82
C SER A 142 -6.05 18.81 29.34
N GLY A 143 -5.98 17.67 28.64
CA GLY A 143 -6.68 16.44 28.99
C GLY A 143 -8.21 16.49 28.77
N LYS A 144 -8.75 17.66 28.37
CA LYS A 144 -10.18 17.86 28.07
C LYS A 144 -10.69 16.91 27.00
N VAL A 145 -9.88 16.58 25.99
CA VAL A 145 -10.24 15.62 24.94
C VAL A 145 -10.47 14.22 25.55
N GLN A 146 -9.55 13.74 26.39
CA GLN A 146 -9.69 12.42 27.02
C GLN A 146 -10.87 12.39 28.00
N ALA A 147 -11.11 13.47 28.75
CA ALA A 147 -12.26 13.61 29.65
C ALA A 147 -13.59 13.70 28.89
N ASN A 148 -13.64 14.42 27.76
CA ASN A 148 -14.83 14.52 26.92
C ASN A 148 -15.12 13.21 26.18
N LEU A 149 -14.10 12.42 25.79
CA LEU A 149 -14.31 11.10 25.22
C LEU A 149 -14.89 10.11 26.25
N ILE A 150 -14.43 10.19 27.49
CA ILE A 150 -14.94 9.36 28.60
C ILE A 150 -16.33 9.84 29.08
N ASN A 151 -16.60 11.15 29.05
CA ASN A 151 -17.91 11.70 29.39
C ASN A 151 -18.93 11.48 28.27
N ASN A 152 -18.52 11.64 27.01
CA ASN A 152 -19.37 11.31 25.85
C ASN A 152 -19.66 9.81 25.78
N SER A 153 -18.76 8.91 26.20
CA SER A 153 -19.15 7.49 26.32
C SER A 153 -20.25 7.24 27.37
N ASN A 154 -20.45 8.17 28.31
CA ASN A 154 -21.49 8.10 29.33
C ASN A 154 -22.74 8.94 29.00
N THR A 155 -22.66 9.89 28.06
CA THR A 155 -23.78 10.79 27.68
C THR A 155 -24.20 10.74 26.21
N ALA A 156 -23.45 10.06 25.33
CA ALA A 156 -23.78 9.89 23.91
C ALA A 156 -24.69 8.67 23.69
N ASP A 157 -25.84 8.68 24.36
CA ASP A 157 -26.97 7.91 23.88
C ASP A 157 -27.67 8.76 22.80
N ASN A 158 -27.60 8.27 21.55
CA ASN A 158 -28.33 8.71 20.34
C ASN A 158 -27.68 9.75 19.42
N ARG A 159 -26.77 9.31 18.52
CA ARG A 159 -27.10 9.11 17.07
C ARG A 159 -25.91 8.94 16.10
N THR A 160 -24.65 9.10 16.49
CA THR A 160 -23.51 9.02 15.54
C THR A 160 -22.40 8.03 15.88
N GLU A 161 -22.50 7.23 16.95
CA GLU A 161 -21.41 6.34 17.41
C GLU A 161 -21.83 4.88 17.67
N ARG A 162 -22.98 4.42 17.18
CA ARG A 162 -23.34 2.99 17.28
C ARG A 162 -22.85 2.26 16.04
N CYS A 163 -22.08 1.20 16.23
CA CYS A 163 -21.78 0.24 15.18
C CYS A 163 -22.93 -0.76 15.08
N PRO A 164 -23.84 -0.61 14.10
CA PRO A 164 -24.93 -1.56 13.94
C PRO A 164 -24.34 -2.90 13.49
N VAL A 165 -24.69 -3.98 14.19
CA VAL A 165 -24.30 -5.35 13.80
C VAL A 165 -24.93 -5.80 12.49
N SER A 166 -25.98 -5.09 12.05
CA SER A 166 -26.63 -5.28 10.76
C SER A 166 -27.30 -3.99 10.28
N ILE A 167 -27.31 -3.76 8.97
CA ILE A 167 -28.00 -2.64 8.31
C ILE A 167 -28.85 -3.19 7.17
N ALA A 168 -30.10 -2.75 7.06
CA ALA A 168 -31.00 -3.12 5.98
C ALA A 168 -31.59 -1.87 5.34
N LEU A 169 -31.53 -1.76 4.01
CA LEU A 169 -32.13 -0.67 3.25
C LEU A 169 -32.98 -1.23 2.11
N SER A 170 -34.16 -0.62 1.90
CA SER A 170 -34.94 -0.86 0.69
C SER A 170 -34.32 -0.10 -0.49
N GLY A 171 -34.60 -0.57 -1.71
CA GLY A 171 -34.09 0.02 -2.95
C GLY A 171 -34.43 1.50 -3.13
N ALA A 172 -35.63 1.91 -2.70
CA ALA A 172 -36.07 3.30 -2.74
C ALA A 172 -35.23 4.18 -1.81
N VAL A 173 -34.97 3.72 -0.58
CA VAL A 173 -34.14 4.45 0.39
C VAL A 173 -32.68 4.49 -0.05
N PHE A 174 -32.17 3.38 -0.59
CA PHE A 174 -30.82 3.30 -1.13
C PHE A 174 -30.61 4.29 -2.29
N SER A 175 -31.56 4.36 -3.22
CA SER A 175 -31.52 5.30 -4.34
C SER A 175 -31.58 6.76 -3.87
N ALA A 176 -32.37 7.06 -2.84
CA ALA A 176 -32.45 8.40 -2.25
C ALA A 176 -31.16 8.82 -1.52
N ARG A 177 -30.32 7.87 -1.10
CA ARG A 177 -29.02 8.11 -0.44
C ARG A 177 -27.85 8.11 -1.43
N ASN A 178 -28.07 8.63 -2.64
CA ASN A 178 -27.06 8.65 -3.71
C ASN A 178 -26.43 7.27 -4.00
N ARG A 179 -27.20 6.19 -3.79
CA ARG A 179 -26.76 4.79 -3.99
C ARG A 179 -25.55 4.39 -3.14
N ILE A 180 -25.43 4.94 -1.92
CA ILE A 180 -24.41 4.59 -0.93
C ILE A 180 -25.09 4.07 0.35
N ILE A 181 -24.56 2.98 0.89
CA ILE A 181 -24.80 2.55 2.28
C ILE A 181 -23.54 2.82 3.10
N GLU A 182 -23.71 3.51 4.23
CA GLU A 182 -22.63 3.75 5.18
C GLU A 182 -22.47 2.56 6.12
N LEU A 183 -21.24 2.09 6.26
CA LEU A 183 -20.79 1.03 7.16
C LEU A 183 -19.88 1.71 8.20
N PRO A 184 -20.43 2.36 9.25
CA PRO A 184 -19.68 3.33 10.06
C PRO A 184 -18.44 2.75 10.76
N CYS A 185 -18.41 1.43 10.93
CA CYS A 185 -17.35 0.68 11.61
C CYS A 185 -16.63 -0.32 10.69
N GLY A 186 -16.88 -0.24 9.38
CA GLY A 186 -16.28 -1.11 8.39
C GLY A 186 -16.85 -2.54 8.40
N LEU A 187 -16.05 -3.47 7.89
CA LEU A 187 -16.31 -4.91 7.91
C LEU A 187 -15.39 -5.61 8.92
N THR A 188 -15.72 -6.84 9.26
CA THR A 188 -14.86 -7.77 10.01
C THR A 188 -14.93 -9.16 9.36
N LEU A 189 -14.10 -10.10 9.83
CA LEU A 189 -14.10 -11.46 9.32
C LEU A 189 -15.50 -12.09 9.46
N GLY A 190 -16.03 -12.65 8.37
CA GLY A 190 -17.38 -13.22 8.34
C GLY A 190 -18.51 -12.19 8.15
N SER A 191 -18.21 -10.90 8.06
CA SER A 191 -19.18 -9.91 7.58
C SER A 191 -19.64 -10.27 6.17
N HIS A 192 -20.92 -10.01 5.90
CA HIS A 192 -21.50 -10.24 4.58
C HIS A 192 -22.47 -9.14 4.18
N ILE A 193 -22.52 -8.87 2.89
CA ILE A 193 -23.40 -7.89 2.27
C ILE A 193 -24.17 -8.58 1.15
N THR A 194 -25.49 -8.57 1.25
CA THR A 194 -26.41 -9.10 0.24
C THR A 194 -27.09 -7.96 -0.50
N VAL A 195 -27.01 -7.97 -1.82
CA VAL A 195 -27.69 -7.06 -2.74
C VAL A 195 -28.69 -7.86 -3.56
N VAL A 196 -29.95 -7.43 -3.55
CA VAL A 196 -30.98 -7.94 -4.44
C VAL A 196 -31.21 -6.89 -5.51
N GLY A 197 -31.04 -7.27 -6.77
CA GLY A 197 -31.10 -6.32 -7.89
C GLY A 197 -31.55 -6.95 -9.19
N SER A 198 -31.76 -6.12 -10.21
CA SER A 198 -32.06 -6.54 -11.57
C SER A 198 -31.27 -5.69 -12.55
N PRO A 199 -30.40 -6.29 -13.40
CA PRO A 199 -29.65 -5.54 -14.40
C PRO A 199 -30.62 -4.94 -15.42
N ARG A 200 -30.37 -3.71 -15.84
CA ARG A 200 -31.17 -3.07 -16.89
C ARG A 200 -30.80 -3.61 -18.27
N TRP A 201 -31.75 -3.48 -19.19
CA TRP A 201 -31.56 -3.86 -20.59
C TRP A 201 -30.49 -2.98 -21.21
N ALA A 202 -29.69 -3.56 -22.12
CA ALA A 202 -28.65 -2.79 -22.78
C ALA A 202 -29.22 -1.59 -23.54
N HIS A 203 -28.48 -0.49 -23.49
CA HIS A 203 -28.79 0.74 -24.20
C HIS A 203 -27.64 1.11 -25.14
N GLN A 204 -27.91 1.97 -26.12
CA GLN A 204 -26.88 2.50 -26.99
C GLN A 204 -26.02 3.52 -26.24
N GLU A 205 -24.69 3.40 -26.36
CA GLU A 205 -23.70 4.33 -25.83
C GLU A 205 -22.78 4.79 -26.96
N LYS A 206 -22.74 6.12 -27.19
CA LYS A 206 -21.98 6.74 -28.29
C LYS A 206 -20.51 7.01 -27.94
N ASP A 207 -20.19 7.06 -26.65
CA ASP A 207 -18.83 7.26 -26.14
C ASP A 207 -18.51 6.16 -25.10
N PRO A 208 -18.38 4.89 -25.53
CA PRO A 208 -18.21 3.76 -24.63
C PRO A 208 -16.85 3.81 -23.91
N LYS A 209 -16.88 3.78 -22.57
CA LYS A 209 -15.67 3.77 -21.73
C LYS A 209 -15.00 2.39 -21.61
N ILE A 210 -15.71 1.33 -22.00
CA ILE A 210 -15.31 -0.07 -21.79
C ILE A 210 -14.73 -0.76 -23.03
N ALA A 211 -15.00 -0.25 -24.22
CA ALA A 211 -14.51 -0.78 -25.49
C ALA A 211 -14.54 0.30 -26.56
N SER A 212 -13.59 0.27 -27.50
CA SER A 212 -13.58 1.17 -28.65
C SER A 212 -14.63 0.76 -29.68
N LEU A 213 -15.28 1.75 -30.31
CA LEU A 213 -16.18 1.53 -31.44
C LEU A 213 -15.40 0.95 -32.63
N LYS A 214 -15.96 -0.06 -33.30
CA LYS A 214 -15.38 -0.58 -34.54
C LYS A 214 -15.64 0.39 -35.70
N GLU A 215 -14.80 0.33 -36.73
CA GLU A 215 -14.90 1.20 -37.91
C GLU A 215 -16.27 1.03 -38.59
N GLY A 216 -17.11 2.07 -38.52
CA GLY A 216 -18.48 2.08 -39.05
C GLY A 216 -19.61 1.91 -38.02
N GLU A 217 -19.32 1.68 -36.73
CA GLU A 217 -20.32 1.62 -35.66
C GLU A 217 -20.52 3.00 -35.01
N GLU A 218 -21.76 3.49 -34.94
CA GLU A 218 -22.09 4.80 -34.34
C GLU A 218 -22.32 4.74 -32.81
N ALA A 219 -22.61 3.56 -32.27
CA ALA A 219 -22.86 3.34 -30.84
C ALA A 219 -22.70 1.86 -30.47
N LEU A 220 -22.29 1.59 -29.23
CA LEU A 220 -22.17 0.25 -28.66
C LEU A 220 -23.37 -0.05 -27.75
N MET A 221 -23.89 -1.27 -27.79
CA MET A 221 -24.91 -1.71 -26.83
C MET A 221 -24.25 -2.11 -25.52
N VAL A 222 -24.52 -1.37 -24.44
CA VAL A 222 -23.89 -1.55 -23.13
C VAL A 222 -24.95 -1.89 -22.08
N SER A 223 -24.64 -2.89 -21.26
CA SER A 223 -25.33 -3.19 -20.00
C SER A 223 -24.27 -3.57 -18.99
N GLN A 224 -24.00 -2.67 -18.04
CA GLN A 224 -22.92 -2.81 -17.07
C GLN A 224 -23.31 -2.17 -15.75
N PHE A 225 -22.98 -2.84 -14.65
CA PHE A 225 -23.09 -2.22 -13.33
C PHE A 225 -21.85 -2.50 -12.51
N MET A 226 -21.70 -1.75 -11.43
CA MET A 226 -20.57 -1.88 -10.52
C MET A 226 -21.04 -1.83 -9.08
N MET A 227 -20.34 -2.57 -8.23
CA MET A 227 -20.46 -2.57 -6.78
C MET A 227 -19.07 -2.29 -6.21
N GLU A 228 -18.95 -1.27 -5.38
CA GLU A 228 -17.68 -0.83 -4.81
C GLU A 228 -17.74 -0.81 -3.29
N LEU A 229 -16.78 -1.47 -2.63
CA LEU A 229 -16.43 -1.18 -1.25
C LEU A 229 -15.51 0.03 -1.22
N GLN A 230 -15.88 1.06 -0.47
CA GLN A 230 -15.20 2.35 -0.42
C GLN A 230 -14.80 2.73 1.01
N GLY A 231 -13.70 3.47 1.14
CA GLY A 231 -13.33 4.16 2.37
C GLY A 231 -13.87 5.60 2.39
N LEU A 232 -15.06 5.81 2.95
CA LEU A 232 -15.74 7.12 2.95
C LEU A 232 -15.08 8.18 3.84
N LYS A 233 -14.14 7.81 4.71
CA LYS A 233 -13.40 8.72 5.59
C LYS A 233 -12.06 9.11 4.95
N THR A 234 -12.09 9.99 3.95
CA THR A 234 -10.89 10.46 3.25
C THR A 234 -10.12 11.50 4.07
N VAL A 235 -8.83 11.64 3.75
CA VAL A 235 -8.04 12.85 4.04
C VAL A 235 -8.56 13.95 3.10
N ASP A 236 -8.71 15.18 3.57
CA ASP A 236 -9.17 16.30 2.74
C ASP A 236 -8.28 16.43 1.48
N GLY A 237 -8.89 16.34 0.30
CA GLY A 237 -8.19 16.45 -1.01
C GLY A 237 -7.95 15.12 -1.76
N GLU A 238 -8.27 13.96 -1.17
CA GLU A 238 -8.15 12.65 -1.84
C GLU A 238 -9.51 12.01 -2.17
N GLU A 239 -9.61 11.31 -3.31
CA GLU A 239 -10.79 10.52 -3.64
C GLU A 239 -10.92 9.30 -2.69
N PRO A 240 -12.16 8.84 -2.37
CA PRO A 240 -12.36 7.67 -1.52
C PRO A 240 -11.66 6.43 -2.09
N PRO A 241 -10.81 5.73 -1.33
CA PRO A 241 -10.17 4.51 -1.82
C PRO A 241 -11.20 3.46 -2.23
N ARG A 242 -10.90 2.72 -3.30
CA ARG A 242 -11.72 1.59 -3.77
C ARG A 242 -11.10 0.28 -3.30
N ILE A 243 -11.63 -0.24 -2.19
CA ILE A 243 -11.13 -1.44 -1.50
C ILE A 243 -11.50 -2.72 -2.26
N LEU A 244 -12.65 -2.70 -2.92
CA LEU A 244 -13.04 -3.69 -3.89
C LEU A 244 -13.90 -2.99 -4.94
N HIS A 245 -13.50 -3.07 -6.19
CA HIS A 245 -14.30 -2.67 -7.34
C HIS A 245 -14.74 -3.94 -8.04
N PHE A 246 -16.03 -4.29 -7.97
CA PHE A 246 -16.63 -5.43 -8.64
C PHE A 246 -17.50 -4.94 -9.79
N ASN A 247 -17.19 -5.36 -11.01
CA ASN A 247 -17.71 -4.75 -12.22
C ASN A 247 -18.17 -5.79 -13.26
N PRO A 248 -19.40 -6.33 -13.13
CA PRO A 248 -20.01 -7.16 -14.16
C PRO A 248 -20.37 -6.38 -15.41
N ARG A 249 -19.88 -6.84 -16.55
CA ARG A 249 -20.20 -6.35 -17.89
C ARG A 249 -21.02 -7.42 -18.58
N LEU A 250 -22.31 -7.16 -18.79
CA LEU A 250 -23.21 -8.09 -19.46
C LEU A 250 -23.08 -7.95 -20.99
N LYS A 251 -22.94 -6.71 -21.48
CA LYS A 251 -22.70 -6.38 -22.89
C LYS A 251 -21.76 -5.17 -23.02
N GLY A 252 -21.08 -5.10 -24.16
CA GLY A 252 -20.20 -3.97 -24.50
C GLY A 252 -18.73 -4.13 -24.10
N ASP A 253 -18.33 -5.26 -23.50
CA ASP A 253 -16.91 -5.54 -23.28
C ASP A 253 -16.18 -5.77 -24.61
N TRP A 254 -14.91 -5.38 -24.69
CA TRP A 254 -14.08 -5.51 -25.90
C TRP A 254 -13.92 -6.96 -26.37
N SER A 255 -14.05 -7.94 -25.47
CA SER A 255 -14.04 -9.37 -25.81
C SER A 255 -15.30 -9.82 -26.56
N GLY A 256 -16.35 -8.99 -26.58
CA GLY A 256 -17.67 -9.32 -27.11
C GLY A 256 -18.46 -10.29 -26.22
N LYS A 257 -17.95 -10.63 -25.03
CA LYS A 257 -18.54 -11.62 -24.12
C LYS A 257 -18.80 -11.02 -22.73
N PRO A 258 -19.76 -11.57 -21.97
CA PRO A 258 -19.96 -11.17 -20.59
C PRO A 258 -18.73 -11.51 -19.74
N VAL A 259 -18.33 -10.58 -18.87
CA VAL A 259 -17.14 -10.72 -18.01
C VAL A 259 -17.41 -10.06 -16.67
N ILE A 260 -16.77 -10.57 -15.63
CA ILE A 260 -16.68 -9.89 -14.33
C ILE A 260 -15.25 -9.38 -14.17
N GLU A 261 -15.07 -8.08 -14.02
CA GLU A 261 -13.78 -7.49 -13.68
C GLU A 261 -13.75 -7.09 -12.21
N GLN A 262 -12.64 -7.40 -11.53
CA GLN A 262 -12.39 -7.01 -10.15
C GLN A 262 -11.07 -6.28 -10.03
N ASN A 263 -11.04 -5.21 -9.23
CA ASN A 263 -9.80 -4.47 -8.97
C ASN A 263 -9.85 -3.76 -7.62
N THR A 264 -8.73 -3.17 -7.21
CA THR A 264 -8.66 -2.20 -6.12
C THR A 264 -8.02 -0.91 -6.62
N CYS A 265 -8.34 0.21 -5.99
CA CYS A 265 -7.62 1.47 -6.16
C CYS A 265 -7.09 1.95 -4.80
N TYR A 266 -5.76 1.87 -4.60
CA TYR A 266 -5.07 2.32 -3.39
C TYR A 266 -4.27 3.60 -3.69
N ARG A 267 -4.44 4.66 -2.89
CA ARG A 267 -3.82 5.99 -3.10
C ARG A 267 -3.90 6.47 -4.57
N MET A 268 -5.08 6.33 -5.17
CA MET A 268 -5.38 6.70 -6.57
C MET A 268 -4.64 5.88 -7.64
N GLN A 269 -4.11 4.71 -7.27
CA GLN A 269 -3.50 3.76 -8.20
C GLN A 269 -4.34 2.49 -8.27
N TRP A 270 -4.84 2.19 -9.48
CA TRP A 270 -5.49 0.93 -9.77
C TRP A 270 -4.45 -0.21 -9.77
N GLY A 271 -4.79 -1.30 -9.10
CA GLY A 271 -4.02 -2.53 -9.16
C GLY A 271 -4.15 -3.24 -10.50
N ILE A 272 -3.54 -4.42 -10.61
CA ILE A 272 -3.71 -5.30 -11.77
C ILE A 272 -5.13 -5.88 -11.72
N PRO A 273 -5.97 -5.67 -12.76
CA PRO A 273 -7.35 -6.14 -12.76
C PRO A 273 -7.43 -7.66 -12.86
N LEU A 274 -8.27 -8.27 -12.03
CA LEU A 274 -8.64 -9.67 -12.11
C LEU A 274 -9.89 -9.82 -12.98
N ARG A 275 -9.75 -10.44 -14.15
CA ARG A 275 -10.86 -10.68 -15.09
C ARG A 275 -11.32 -12.13 -14.98
N CYS A 276 -12.59 -12.30 -14.59
CA CYS A 276 -13.24 -13.59 -14.56
C CYS A 276 -14.15 -13.73 -15.79
N GLU A 277 -13.64 -14.45 -16.80
CA GLU A 277 -14.32 -14.69 -18.08
C GLU A 277 -15.11 -16.01 -18.12
N GLY A 278 -15.08 -16.78 -17.03
CA GLY A 278 -15.73 -18.09 -16.94
C GLY A 278 -14.84 -19.28 -17.27
N TRP A 279 -13.53 -19.10 -17.30
CA TRP A 279 -12.57 -20.19 -17.27
C TRP A 279 -12.33 -20.60 -15.83
N SER A 280 -12.36 -21.91 -15.52
CA SER A 280 -11.91 -22.36 -14.20
C SER A 280 -10.42 -22.03 -14.05
N SER A 281 -10.07 -21.29 -12.99
CA SER A 281 -8.68 -21.14 -12.56
C SER A 281 -7.95 -22.49 -12.58
N GLN A 282 -6.72 -22.53 -13.13
CA GLN A 282 -5.95 -23.76 -13.21
C GLN A 282 -5.64 -24.31 -11.81
N ALA A 283 -5.36 -25.62 -11.68
CA ALA A 283 -5.13 -26.27 -10.38
C ALA A 283 -3.85 -25.79 -9.66
N ASP A 284 -2.98 -25.07 -10.37
CA ASP A 284 -1.76 -24.40 -9.90
C ASP A 284 -1.95 -22.89 -9.65
N GLU A 285 -3.14 -22.32 -9.93
CA GLU A 285 -3.47 -20.94 -9.54
C GLU A 285 -3.81 -20.85 -8.05
N GLU A 286 -3.29 -19.81 -7.39
CA GLU A 286 -3.56 -19.52 -5.98
C GLU A 286 -5.07 -19.33 -5.73
N THR A 287 -5.65 -20.20 -4.90
CA THR A 287 -7.00 -20.04 -4.35
C THR A 287 -7.03 -18.95 -3.28
N VAL A 288 -8.21 -18.40 -3.01
CA VAL A 288 -8.47 -17.51 -1.87
C VAL A 288 -9.35 -18.28 -0.90
N ASP A 289 -8.86 -18.58 0.31
CA ASP A 289 -9.57 -19.41 1.31
C ASP A 289 -9.98 -20.79 0.76
N GLY A 290 -9.16 -21.35 -0.13
CA GLY A 290 -9.44 -22.61 -0.82
C GLY A 290 -10.51 -22.53 -1.92
N LEU A 291 -11.02 -21.33 -2.23
CA LEU A 291 -11.94 -21.06 -3.34
C LEU A 291 -11.21 -20.51 -4.56
N VAL A 292 -11.72 -20.83 -5.75
CA VAL A 292 -11.13 -20.36 -7.02
C VAL A 292 -11.34 -18.87 -7.22
N LYS A 293 -10.39 -18.21 -7.87
CA LYS A 293 -10.53 -16.80 -8.26
C LYS A 293 -11.61 -16.61 -9.31
N CYS A 294 -11.82 -17.59 -10.20
CA CYS A 294 -12.90 -17.57 -11.19
C CYS A 294 -13.54 -18.95 -11.39
N GLU A 295 -14.86 -19.01 -11.31
CA GLU A 295 -15.64 -20.22 -11.59
C GLU A 295 -15.92 -20.41 -13.07
N LYS A 296 -16.07 -21.68 -13.48
CA LYS A 296 -16.43 -21.99 -14.87
C LYS A 296 -17.92 -21.73 -15.14
N TRP A 297 -18.21 -21.06 -16.25
CA TRP A 297 -19.57 -20.91 -16.80
C TRP A 297 -19.63 -21.21 -18.31
N LEU A 298 -20.81 -21.59 -18.80
CA LEU A 298 -21.14 -21.90 -20.18
C LEU A 298 -20.85 -20.70 -21.09
N ARG A 299 -20.22 -20.98 -22.22
CA ARG A 299 -19.95 -20.02 -23.30
C ARG A 299 -20.65 -20.51 -24.56
N ASP A 300 -21.12 -19.59 -25.41
CA ASP A 300 -21.79 -19.95 -26.67
C ASP A 300 -20.90 -20.77 -27.62
N ASP A 301 -19.56 -20.69 -27.49
CA ASP A 301 -18.63 -21.51 -28.28
C ASP A 301 -18.67 -23.01 -27.93
N ASP A 302 -19.13 -23.38 -26.72
CA ASP A 302 -19.28 -24.79 -26.31
C ASP A 302 -20.48 -25.48 -27.00
N ALA A 303 -21.34 -24.71 -27.68
CA ALA A 303 -22.50 -25.25 -28.39
C ALA A 303 -22.19 -25.75 -29.82
N ASN A 304 -21.01 -25.42 -30.37
CA ASN A 304 -20.64 -25.75 -31.75
C ASN A 304 -19.92 -27.10 -31.93
N SER A 305 -19.75 -27.91 -30.87
CA SER A 305 -19.39 -29.32 -31.05
C SER A 305 -20.66 -30.15 -31.25
N GLU A 306 -21.14 -30.23 -32.49
CA GLU A 306 -22.22 -31.15 -32.92
C GLU A 306 -21.84 -32.64 -32.83
N ASP A 307 -20.71 -33.00 -32.22
CA ASP A 307 -20.40 -34.39 -31.89
C ASP A 307 -20.90 -34.72 -30.48
N SER A 308 -22.07 -35.37 -30.37
CA SER A 308 -22.27 -36.51 -29.45
C SER A 308 -23.72 -36.89 -29.09
N LYS A 309 -24.75 -36.58 -29.89
CA LYS A 309 -26.05 -37.26 -29.67
C LYS A 309 -25.95 -38.78 -29.86
N ALA A 310 -25.03 -39.27 -30.71
CA ALA A 310 -24.76 -40.70 -30.88
C ALA A 310 -23.82 -41.27 -29.78
N THR A 311 -22.83 -40.49 -29.33
CA THR A 311 -21.84 -40.91 -28.31
C THR A 311 -22.40 -40.91 -26.89
N TRP A 312 -23.48 -40.15 -26.64
CA TRP A 312 -24.17 -40.10 -25.35
C TRP A 312 -24.82 -41.43 -24.94
N TRP A 313 -25.34 -42.21 -25.89
CA TRP A 313 -25.93 -43.53 -25.62
C TRP A 313 -24.87 -44.59 -25.32
N LEU A 314 -23.75 -44.57 -26.05
CA LEU A 314 -22.65 -45.53 -25.89
C LEU A 314 -21.93 -45.38 -24.53
N ASN A 315 -21.82 -44.16 -24.01
CA ASN A 315 -21.20 -43.89 -22.70
C ASN A 315 -22.09 -44.26 -21.50
N ARG A 316 -23.36 -44.63 -21.71
CA ARG A 316 -24.26 -45.07 -20.64
C ARG A 316 -24.07 -46.53 -20.24
N LEU A 317 -23.36 -47.32 -21.07
CA LEU A 317 -23.14 -48.76 -20.85
C LEU A 317 -21.85 -49.09 -20.09
N ILE A 318 -20.99 -48.11 -19.82
CA ILE A 318 -19.70 -48.34 -19.14
C ILE A 318 -19.54 -47.33 -18.01
N ARG A 319 -19.73 -47.77 -16.76
CA ARG A 319 -19.38 -46.97 -15.56
C ARG A 319 -17.86 -46.82 -15.48
N PRO A 320 -17.38 -45.59 -15.37
CA PRO A 320 -16.71 -45.19 -14.12
C PRO A 320 -17.26 -43.88 -13.54
N LYS A 321 -17.08 -43.71 -12.22
CA LYS A 321 -17.41 -42.48 -11.46
C LYS A 321 -16.63 -41.28 -12.01
N ARG A 322 -17.23 -40.49 -12.90
CA ARG A 322 -16.79 -39.10 -13.18
C ARG A 322 -17.73 -38.15 -12.46
N LYS A 323 -17.19 -37.26 -11.62
CA LYS A 323 -17.89 -36.08 -11.12
C LYS A 323 -18.32 -35.27 -12.36
N THR A 324 -19.61 -35.24 -12.65
CA THR A 324 -20.20 -34.36 -13.67
C THR A 324 -19.97 -32.92 -13.24
N GLN A 325 -19.03 -32.22 -13.88
CA GLN A 325 -18.92 -30.77 -13.77
C GLN A 325 -20.14 -30.15 -14.45
N PHE A 326 -21.10 -29.67 -13.65
CA PHE A 326 -22.19 -28.83 -14.14
C PHE A 326 -21.61 -27.46 -14.52
N THR A 327 -21.63 -27.12 -15.81
CA THR A 327 -21.37 -25.78 -16.32
C THR A 327 -22.69 -24.99 -16.36
N TRP A 328 -22.67 -23.76 -15.89
CA TRP A 328 -23.85 -22.90 -15.66
C TRP A 328 -23.72 -21.61 -16.48
N PRO A 329 -24.79 -20.89 -16.84
CA PRO A 329 -24.69 -19.63 -17.58
C PRO A 329 -24.02 -18.50 -16.75
N PHE A 330 -23.67 -17.40 -17.42
CA PHE A 330 -23.22 -16.17 -16.77
C PHE A 330 -24.23 -15.74 -15.68
N PRO A 331 -23.77 -15.33 -14.48
CA PRO A 331 -24.63 -15.18 -13.30
C PRO A 331 -25.61 -14.00 -13.35
N PHE A 332 -25.48 -13.09 -14.32
CA PHE A 332 -26.36 -11.94 -14.46
C PHE A 332 -27.07 -11.95 -15.81
N ALA A 333 -28.35 -11.56 -15.83
CA ALA A 333 -29.12 -11.44 -17.06
C ALA A 333 -30.02 -10.20 -17.00
N GLU A 334 -30.14 -9.51 -18.14
CA GLU A 334 -30.97 -8.32 -18.29
C GLU A 334 -32.42 -8.58 -17.86
N GLY A 335 -32.96 -7.71 -17.00
CA GLY A 335 -34.32 -7.79 -16.48
C GLY A 335 -34.59 -8.94 -15.49
N LYS A 336 -33.60 -9.78 -15.18
CA LYS A 336 -33.76 -10.87 -14.20
C LYS A 336 -33.25 -10.47 -12.83
N LEU A 337 -33.94 -10.94 -11.80
CA LEU A 337 -33.54 -10.74 -10.42
C LEU A 337 -32.33 -11.62 -10.07
N PHE A 338 -31.38 -11.05 -9.35
CA PHE A 338 -30.27 -11.78 -8.75
C PHE A 338 -30.17 -11.47 -7.25
N VAL A 339 -29.59 -12.41 -6.50
CA VAL A 339 -29.17 -12.23 -5.12
C VAL A 339 -27.66 -12.36 -5.04
N LEU A 340 -26.95 -11.24 -4.98
CA LEU A 340 -25.50 -11.19 -4.83
C LEU A 340 -25.17 -11.13 -3.35
N THR A 341 -24.27 -11.99 -2.86
CA THR A 341 -23.73 -11.95 -1.51
C THR A 341 -22.21 -11.84 -1.57
N LEU A 342 -21.69 -10.72 -1.07
CA LEU A 342 -20.28 -10.50 -0.80
C LEU A 342 -19.99 -10.97 0.63
N SER A 343 -18.94 -11.74 0.83
CA SER A 343 -18.49 -12.21 2.16
C SER A 343 -17.01 -11.93 2.37
N ALA A 344 -16.66 -11.51 3.59
CA ALA A 344 -15.28 -11.28 4.01
C ALA A 344 -14.69 -12.57 4.60
N GLY A 345 -13.81 -13.24 3.85
CA GLY A 345 -13.04 -14.42 4.24
C GLY A 345 -11.75 -14.09 4.99
N LEU A 346 -10.89 -15.09 5.19
CA LEU A 346 -9.61 -14.90 5.88
C LEU A 346 -8.54 -14.34 4.93
N GLU A 347 -8.57 -14.73 3.66
CA GLU A 347 -7.62 -14.34 2.63
C GLU A 347 -8.19 -13.36 1.59
N GLY A 348 -9.51 -13.23 1.48
CA GLY A 348 -10.11 -12.27 0.56
C GLY A 348 -11.63 -12.15 0.64
N TYR A 349 -12.19 -11.46 -0.35
CA TYR A 349 -13.62 -11.31 -0.55
C TYR A 349 -14.15 -12.42 -1.46
N HIS A 350 -15.29 -13.03 -1.10
CA HIS A 350 -15.95 -14.03 -1.93
C HIS A 350 -17.33 -13.55 -2.37
N ILE A 351 -17.62 -13.75 -3.65
CA ILE A 351 -18.86 -13.31 -4.27
C ILE A 351 -19.67 -14.52 -4.69
N ASN A 352 -20.86 -14.61 -4.12
CA ASN A 352 -21.84 -15.62 -4.43
C ASN A 352 -23.05 -14.97 -5.11
N VAL A 353 -23.57 -15.56 -6.17
CA VAL A 353 -24.81 -15.13 -6.82
C VAL A 353 -25.80 -16.29 -6.79
N ASP A 354 -27.02 -16.01 -6.31
CA ASP A 354 -28.10 -16.98 -6.13
C ASP A 354 -27.66 -18.24 -5.35
N GLY A 355 -26.82 -18.03 -4.33
CA GLY A 355 -26.30 -19.07 -3.44
C GLY A 355 -25.10 -19.85 -4.00
N ARG A 356 -24.64 -19.55 -5.23
CA ARG A 356 -23.49 -20.18 -5.85
C ARG A 356 -22.27 -19.26 -5.83
N HIS A 357 -21.12 -19.76 -5.41
CA HIS A 357 -19.84 -19.06 -5.54
C HIS A 357 -19.53 -18.78 -7.02
N ILE A 358 -19.08 -17.56 -7.33
CA ILE A 358 -18.77 -17.10 -8.69
C ILE A 358 -17.30 -16.72 -8.82
N THR A 359 -16.78 -15.97 -7.85
CA THR A 359 -15.42 -15.44 -7.89
C THR A 359 -14.96 -15.07 -6.49
N SER A 360 -13.65 -15.18 -6.29
CA SER A 360 -12.96 -14.73 -5.10
C SER A 360 -11.89 -13.70 -5.46
N PHE A 361 -11.80 -12.64 -4.69
CA PHE A 361 -10.81 -11.58 -4.86
C PHE A 361 -9.93 -11.51 -3.61
N PRO A 362 -8.61 -11.75 -3.70
CA PRO A 362 -7.74 -11.69 -2.55
C PRO A 362 -7.72 -10.28 -1.96
N TYR A 363 -7.54 -10.16 -0.65
CA TYR A 363 -7.38 -8.84 -0.04
C TYR A 363 -6.18 -8.12 -0.64
N HIS A 364 -6.40 -6.88 -1.11
CA HIS A 364 -5.27 -6.06 -1.50
C HIS A 364 -4.44 -5.73 -0.27
N THR A 365 -3.15 -5.94 -0.39
CA THR A 365 -2.18 -5.58 0.63
C THR A 365 -2.17 -4.05 0.70
N GLY A 366 -2.86 -3.46 1.68
CA GLY A 366 -3.01 -2.00 1.83
C GLY A 366 -4.33 -1.55 2.45
N PHE A 367 -5.34 -2.41 2.40
CA PHE A 367 -6.61 -2.18 3.08
C PHE A 367 -6.83 -3.22 4.17
N VAL A 368 -7.47 -2.79 5.25
CA VAL A 368 -8.05 -3.67 6.25
C VAL A 368 -9.58 -3.70 6.08
N LEU A 369 -10.25 -4.72 6.62
CA LEU A 369 -11.70 -4.87 6.48
C LEU A 369 -12.45 -3.67 7.06
N GLU A 370 -11.88 -3.07 8.09
CA GLU A 370 -12.35 -1.90 8.79
C GLU A 370 -12.39 -0.64 7.91
N ASP A 371 -11.59 -0.58 6.84
CA ASP A 371 -11.55 0.56 5.93
C ASP A 371 -12.81 0.64 5.04
N ALA A 372 -13.50 -0.50 4.85
CA ALA A 372 -14.71 -0.63 4.03
C ALA A 372 -15.92 0.01 4.68
N THR A 373 -15.88 1.33 4.76
CA THR A 373 -16.83 2.18 5.48
C THR A 373 -18.02 2.61 4.64
N GLY A 374 -18.06 2.24 3.36
CA GLY A 374 -19.20 2.40 2.50
C GLY A 374 -19.30 1.32 1.44
N LEU A 375 -20.52 1.06 0.98
CA LEU A 375 -20.79 0.28 -0.22
C LEU A 375 -21.58 1.16 -1.20
N TYR A 376 -21.05 1.29 -2.41
CA TYR A 376 -21.61 2.07 -3.49
C TYR A 376 -22.02 1.16 -4.64
N LEU A 377 -23.19 1.40 -5.25
CA LEU A 377 -23.60 0.71 -6.47
C LEU A 377 -23.99 1.70 -7.56
N ASN A 378 -23.50 1.48 -8.77
CA ASN A 378 -23.79 2.34 -9.91
C ASN A 378 -23.91 1.54 -11.23
N GLY A 379 -24.32 2.23 -12.29
CA GLY A 379 -24.56 1.66 -13.61
C GLY A 379 -25.95 1.06 -13.77
N ASP A 380 -26.06 0.14 -14.71
CA ASP A 380 -27.27 -0.53 -15.25
C ASP A 380 -27.84 -1.60 -14.33
N VAL A 381 -28.14 -1.20 -13.10
CA VAL A 381 -28.82 -2.05 -12.13
C VAL A 381 -29.91 -1.29 -11.40
N ASP A 382 -31.04 -1.95 -11.23
CA ASP A 382 -32.11 -1.55 -10.34
C ASP A 382 -31.97 -2.33 -9.03
N VAL A 383 -31.67 -1.62 -7.94
CA VAL A 383 -31.45 -2.23 -6.62
C VAL A 383 -32.77 -2.28 -5.87
N HIS A 384 -33.18 -3.48 -5.46
CA HIS A 384 -34.43 -3.72 -4.72
C HIS A 384 -34.22 -3.69 -3.21
N SER A 385 -33.10 -4.21 -2.72
CA SER A 385 -32.72 -4.15 -1.31
C SER A 385 -31.23 -4.42 -1.11
N VAL A 386 -30.67 -3.83 -0.05
CA VAL A 386 -29.31 -4.10 0.42
C VAL A 386 -29.37 -4.48 1.90
N PHE A 387 -28.67 -5.54 2.27
CA PHE A 387 -28.58 -6.02 3.64
C PHE A 387 -27.11 -6.30 3.98
N ALA A 388 -26.59 -5.68 5.03
CA ALA A 388 -25.26 -5.94 5.57
C ALA A 388 -25.42 -6.52 6.97
N ALA A 389 -24.71 -7.60 7.28
CA ALA A 389 -24.81 -8.27 8.58
C ALA A 389 -23.48 -8.90 9.01
N SER A 390 -23.45 -9.35 10.27
CA SER A 390 -22.23 -9.74 10.97
C SER A 390 -21.18 -8.62 10.93
N LEU A 391 -21.65 -7.37 11.03
CA LEU A 391 -20.80 -6.19 11.07
C LEU A 391 -20.16 -6.06 12.47
N PRO A 392 -18.99 -5.40 12.58
CA PRO A 392 -18.33 -5.19 13.85
C PRO A 392 -19.24 -4.42 14.82
N SER A 393 -19.27 -4.84 16.09
CA SER A 393 -20.07 -4.22 17.16
C SER A 393 -19.39 -3.00 17.81
N SER A 394 -18.14 -2.72 17.46
CA SER A 394 -17.35 -1.59 17.98
C SER A 394 -16.48 -0.98 16.89
N HIS A 395 -16.25 0.33 16.96
CA HIS A 395 -15.49 1.04 15.93
C HIS A 395 -14.02 0.60 15.96
N PRO A 396 -13.32 0.53 14.81
CA PRO A 396 -11.88 0.19 14.71
C PRO A 396 -10.96 1.08 15.55
N SER A 397 -11.44 2.25 15.98
CA SER A 397 -10.73 3.16 16.89
C SER A 397 -10.96 2.85 18.38
N VAL A 398 -12.01 2.08 18.72
CA VAL A 398 -12.33 1.64 20.10
C VAL A 398 -11.92 0.17 20.32
N ALA A 399 -12.01 -0.66 19.28
CA ALA A 399 -11.55 -2.04 19.28
C ALA A 399 -10.02 -2.29 19.44
N PRO A 400 -9.08 -1.37 19.13
CA PRO A 400 -7.67 -1.72 19.19
C PRO A 400 -7.14 -1.72 20.63
N GLN A 401 -7.91 -1.26 21.63
CA GLN A 401 -7.48 -1.37 23.02
C GLN A 401 -7.25 -2.82 23.47
N GLN A 402 -7.78 -3.83 22.76
CA GLN A 402 -7.59 -5.24 23.11
C GLN A 402 -6.51 -5.99 22.32
N HIS A 403 -6.00 -5.46 21.19
CA HIS A 403 -4.97 -6.13 20.36
C HIS A 403 -3.84 -5.21 19.88
N LEU A 404 -3.62 -4.08 20.55
CA LEU A 404 -2.39 -3.31 20.42
C LEU A 404 -1.25 -4.12 21.06
N GLU A 405 -0.44 -4.77 20.23
CA GLU A 405 0.87 -5.33 20.59
C GLU A 405 1.87 -4.20 20.97
N MET A 406 1.52 -3.40 21.97
CA MET A 406 2.38 -2.43 22.64
C MET A 406 3.43 -3.20 23.43
N PHE A 407 4.33 -3.87 22.73
CA PHE A 407 5.46 -4.55 23.34
C PHE A 407 6.67 -3.62 23.41
N ARG A 408 7.42 -3.72 24.51
CA ARG A 408 8.65 -2.94 24.73
C ARG A 408 9.69 -3.15 23.62
N LYS A 409 9.70 -4.31 22.95
CA LYS A 409 10.63 -4.60 21.84
C LYS A 409 10.49 -3.64 20.65
N TRP A 410 9.34 -2.98 20.50
CA TRP A 410 9.07 -2.04 19.42
C TRP A 410 9.31 -0.58 19.83
N GLN A 411 9.69 -0.31 21.08
CA GLN A 411 10.00 1.05 21.52
C GLN A 411 11.30 1.53 20.89
N ALA A 412 11.35 2.82 20.60
CA ALA A 412 12.52 3.49 20.11
C ALA A 412 13.67 3.35 21.12
N PRO A 413 14.90 3.01 20.67
CA PRO A 413 16.07 3.11 21.52
C PRO A 413 16.24 4.55 22.02
N ILE A 414 16.67 4.68 23.28
CA ILE A 414 17.05 5.97 23.86
C ILE A 414 18.22 6.51 23.03
N LEU A 415 18.14 7.77 22.62
CA LEU A 415 19.23 8.45 21.95
C LEU A 415 20.38 8.60 22.98
N LEU A 416 21.39 7.76 22.84
CA LEU A 416 22.65 7.88 23.56
C LEU A 416 23.49 8.99 22.91
N ASP A 417 24.43 9.58 23.64
CA ASP A 417 25.33 10.66 23.20
C ASP A 417 26.39 10.18 22.16
N GLY A 418 26.05 9.12 21.41
CA GLY A 418 26.87 8.50 20.38
C GLY A 418 26.67 9.16 19.02
N LYS A 419 27.67 9.02 18.15
CA LYS A 419 27.66 9.61 16.81
C LYS A 419 26.70 8.85 15.88
N VAL A 420 25.52 9.42 15.63
CA VAL A 420 24.58 8.90 14.64
C VAL A 420 25.12 9.13 13.23
N GLU A 421 25.17 8.08 12.41
CA GLU A 421 25.67 8.20 11.03
C GLU A 421 24.55 8.60 10.07
N LEU A 422 23.38 7.98 10.19
CA LEU A 422 22.22 8.23 9.34
C LEU A 422 20.98 8.46 10.20
N PHE A 423 20.26 9.54 9.92
CA PHE A 423 18.92 9.78 10.42
C PHE A 423 17.90 9.49 9.31
N ILE A 424 16.81 8.78 9.63
CA ILE A 424 15.71 8.49 8.72
C ILE A 424 14.44 9.16 9.26
N GLY A 425 13.99 10.20 8.57
CA GLY A 425 12.68 10.81 8.80
C GLY A 425 11.61 10.14 7.94
N ILE A 426 10.58 9.60 8.60
CA ILE A 426 9.49 8.87 7.95
C ILE A 426 8.25 9.76 7.96
N ILE A 427 7.77 10.19 6.80
CA ILE A 427 6.52 10.97 6.72
C ILE A 427 5.33 10.04 6.96
N SER A 428 4.43 10.42 7.87
CA SER A 428 3.24 9.64 8.21
C SER A 428 2.05 10.55 8.57
N ALA A 429 0.85 9.97 8.71
CA ALA A 429 -0.38 10.68 9.06
C ALA A 429 -1.03 10.13 10.34
N GLY A 430 -1.87 10.92 11.01
CA GLY A 430 -2.42 10.58 12.34
C GLY A 430 -3.12 9.21 12.41
N ASN A 431 -3.82 8.82 11.36
CA ASN A 431 -4.54 7.55 11.22
C ASN A 431 -3.68 6.36 10.73
N HIS A 432 -2.43 6.56 10.35
CA HIS A 432 -1.57 5.50 9.78
C HIS A 432 -0.89 4.63 10.85
N PHE A 433 -1.67 4.17 11.84
CA PHE A 433 -1.13 3.35 12.93
C PHE A 433 -0.59 2.00 12.41
N ALA A 434 -1.27 1.38 11.45
CA ALA A 434 -0.91 0.06 10.92
C ALA A 434 0.40 0.10 10.13
N GLU A 435 0.60 1.13 9.33
CA GLU A 435 1.80 1.43 8.54
C GLU A 435 2.98 1.63 9.48
N ARG A 436 2.85 2.51 10.48
CA ARG A 436 3.89 2.71 11.50
C ARG A 436 4.22 1.41 12.24
N MET A 437 3.22 0.61 12.60
CA MET A 437 3.45 -0.68 13.25
C MET A 437 4.15 -1.69 12.34
N ALA A 438 3.83 -1.72 11.05
CA ALA A 438 4.53 -2.58 10.11
C ALA A 438 6.00 -2.17 9.96
N VAL A 439 6.27 -0.88 9.81
CA VAL A 439 7.63 -0.33 9.80
C VAL A 439 8.39 -0.69 11.10
N ARG A 440 7.76 -0.51 12.27
CA ARG A 440 8.32 -0.92 13.57
C ARG A 440 8.64 -2.42 13.62
N LYS A 441 7.74 -3.28 13.14
CA LYS A 441 7.89 -4.74 13.18
C LYS A 441 8.92 -5.28 12.17
N THR A 442 9.30 -4.47 11.20
CA THR A 442 10.13 -4.87 10.05
C THR A 442 11.49 -4.20 10.09
N TRP A 443 11.78 -3.31 9.14
CA TRP A 443 13.12 -2.78 8.91
C TRP A 443 13.63 -1.90 10.06
N MET A 444 12.76 -1.35 10.92
CA MET A 444 13.19 -0.70 12.17
C MET A 444 13.81 -1.67 13.18
N GLN A 445 13.65 -2.98 13.01
CA GLN A 445 14.29 -4.00 13.84
C GLN A 445 15.73 -4.29 13.43
N HIS A 446 16.22 -3.67 12.36
CA HIS A 446 17.60 -3.83 11.91
C HIS A 446 18.60 -3.42 13.00
N ASN A 447 19.70 -4.17 13.13
CA ASN A 447 20.70 -3.97 14.18
C ASN A 447 21.29 -2.55 14.20
N LEU A 448 21.46 -1.92 13.03
CA LEU A 448 21.94 -0.54 12.94
C LEU A 448 21.04 0.48 13.66
N ILE A 449 19.73 0.23 13.68
CA ILE A 449 18.75 1.07 14.40
C ILE A 449 18.75 0.71 15.87
N ARG A 450 18.72 -0.60 16.20
CA ARG A 450 18.72 -1.08 17.59
C ARG A 450 19.95 -0.66 18.39
N TYR A 451 21.12 -0.55 17.73
CA TYR A 451 22.37 -0.06 18.32
C TYR A 451 22.59 1.46 18.12
N SER A 452 21.56 2.20 17.73
CA SER A 452 21.56 3.68 17.62
C SER A 452 22.61 4.28 16.66
N LYS A 453 23.14 3.48 15.74
CA LYS A 453 24.02 3.98 14.65
C LYS A 453 23.22 4.66 13.55
N VAL A 454 21.98 4.19 13.37
CA VAL A 454 20.93 4.80 12.56
C VAL A 454 19.77 5.15 13.49
N VAL A 455 19.14 6.29 13.29
CA VAL A 455 17.96 6.72 14.06
C VAL A 455 16.80 6.91 13.09
N ALA A 456 15.66 6.27 13.37
CA ALA A 456 14.44 6.44 12.59
C ALA A 456 13.34 7.06 13.44
N ARG A 457 12.61 8.06 12.89
CA ARG A 457 11.49 8.74 13.56
C ARG A 457 10.36 9.04 12.58
N PHE A 458 9.12 8.87 13.02
CA PHE A 458 7.93 9.25 12.27
C PHE A 458 7.60 10.72 12.48
N PHE A 459 7.26 11.44 11.41
CA PHE A 459 6.82 12.84 11.45
C PHE A 459 5.34 12.88 11.09
N VAL A 460 4.53 13.27 12.08
CA VAL A 460 3.07 13.22 11.98
C VAL A 460 2.49 14.57 12.37
N ALA A 461 1.63 15.14 11.51
CA ALA A 461 0.88 16.36 11.81
C ALA A 461 -0.45 16.02 12.50
N LEU A 462 -1.11 17.01 13.08
CA LEU A 462 -2.37 16.81 13.79
C LEU A 462 -3.52 16.59 12.81
N SER A 463 -4.43 15.67 13.11
CA SER A 463 -5.68 15.54 12.37
C SER A 463 -6.68 16.61 12.83
N GLY A 464 -7.61 17.02 11.95
CA GLY A 464 -8.80 17.77 12.38
C GLY A 464 -9.68 16.97 13.36
N ARG A 465 -9.55 15.64 13.40
CA ARG A 465 -10.28 14.73 14.30
C ARG A 465 -9.54 14.57 15.63
N LYS A 466 -10.22 14.92 16.73
CA LYS A 466 -9.63 14.94 18.09
C LYS A 466 -9.33 13.54 18.61
N GLU A 467 -10.13 12.57 18.24
CA GLU A 467 -10.01 11.15 18.62
C GLU A 467 -8.69 10.57 18.10
N ILE A 468 -8.35 10.89 16.85
CA ILE A 468 -7.10 10.46 16.21
C ILE A 468 -5.92 11.07 16.93
N ASN A 469 -5.97 12.37 17.25
CA ASN A 469 -4.88 13.03 17.97
C ASN A 469 -4.67 12.45 19.37
N ALA A 470 -5.76 12.06 20.06
CA ALA A 470 -5.69 11.38 21.35
C ALA A 470 -5.01 10.02 21.26
N GLN A 471 -5.28 9.25 20.20
CA GLN A 471 -4.63 7.96 19.96
C GLN A 471 -3.17 8.12 19.55
N LEU A 472 -2.89 9.04 18.63
CA LEU A 472 -1.54 9.38 18.19
C LEU A 472 -0.65 9.79 19.36
N LYS A 473 -1.17 10.59 20.30
CA LYS A 473 -0.44 10.99 21.50
C LYS A 473 -0.11 9.79 22.40
N LYS A 474 -1.07 8.89 22.63
CA LYS A 474 -0.82 7.66 23.40
C LYS A 474 0.24 6.78 22.74
N GLU A 475 0.18 6.67 21.41
CA GLU A 475 1.19 5.95 20.64
C GLU A 475 2.58 6.60 20.75
N ALA A 476 2.65 7.93 20.57
CA ALA A 476 3.89 8.69 20.66
C ALA A 476 4.54 8.58 22.05
N ASP A 477 3.73 8.71 23.11
CA ASP A 477 4.17 8.55 24.50
C ASP A 477 4.66 7.12 24.79
N TYR A 478 4.08 6.12 24.14
CA TYR A 478 4.44 4.71 24.36
C TYR A 478 5.70 4.28 23.60
N PHE A 479 5.77 4.54 22.29
CA PHE A 479 6.86 4.04 21.44
C PHE A 479 8.06 4.99 21.39
N GLY A 480 7.88 6.30 21.63
CA GLY A 480 8.98 7.27 21.66
C GLY A 480 9.68 7.50 20.31
N ASP A 481 9.06 7.07 19.20
CA ASP A 481 9.57 7.24 17.83
C ASP A 481 8.79 8.26 16.99
N ILE A 482 7.79 8.93 17.56
CA ILE A 482 6.96 9.90 16.84
C ILE A 482 7.35 11.34 17.21
N VAL A 483 7.65 12.14 16.20
CA VAL A 483 7.77 13.59 16.26
C VAL A 483 6.45 14.17 15.74
N ILE A 484 5.62 14.68 16.65
CA ILE A 484 4.39 15.37 16.28
C ILE A 484 4.73 16.81 15.89
N VAL A 485 4.36 17.22 14.68
CA VAL A 485 4.53 18.60 14.22
C VAL A 485 3.28 19.43 14.53
N PRO A 486 3.42 20.70 14.96
CA PRO A 486 2.34 21.47 15.59
C PRO A 486 1.40 22.17 14.60
N TYR A 487 1.01 21.50 13.52
CA TYR A 487 0.05 22.03 12.54
C TYR A 487 -0.93 20.94 12.11
N VAL A 488 -2.06 21.34 11.53
CA VAL A 488 -3.06 20.41 10.99
C VAL A 488 -2.57 19.83 9.67
N ASP A 489 -2.67 18.51 9.54
CA ASP A 489 -2.23 17.76 8.38
C ASP A 489 -3.02 18.16 7.14
N ASN A 490 -2.29 18.44 6.06
CA ASN A 490 -2.79 18.74 4.73
C ASN A 490 -1.73 18.26 3.73
N TYR A 491 -2.16 17.66 2.63
CA TYR A 491 -1.29 17.16 1.57
C TYR A 491 -0.31 18.23 1.06
N ASP A 492 -0.78 19.46 0.85
CA ASP A 492 0.08 20.55 0.35
C ASP A 492 1.15 20.97 1.38
N LEU A 493 0.95 20.63 2.65
CA LEU A 493 1.86 20.95 3.77
C LEU A 493 2.83 19.81 4.10
N VAL A 494 2.89 18.76 3.27
CA VAL A 494 3.88 17.68 3.40
C VAL A 494 5.31 18.24 3.35
N VAL A 495 5.56 19.28 2.56
CA VAL A 495 6.86 19.97 2.48
C VAL A 495 7.35 20.47 3.85
N LEU A 496 6.46 20.87 4.76
CA LEU A 496 6.83 21.30 6.11
C LEU A 496 7.29 20.13 6.99
N LYS A 497 6.82 18.90 6.73
CA LYS A 497 7.33 17.70 7.42
C LYS A 497 8.77 17.45 7.00
N THR A 498 9.13 17.70 5.74
CA THR A 498 10.52 17.57 5.26
C THR A 498 11.45 18.59 5.89
N VAL A 499 11.00 19.83 6.07
CA VAL A 499 11.76 20.83 6.86
C VAL A 499 11.94 20.34 8.30
N ALA A 500 10.90 19.76 8.92
CA ALA A 500 10.98 19.14 10.26
C ALA A 500 12.02 18.03 10.33
N ILE A 501 12.08 17.18 9.31
CA ILE A 501 13.05 16.09 9.18
C ILE A 501 14.48 16.64 9.13
N CYS A 502 14.71 17.67 8.31
CA CYS A 502 16.02 18.33 8.22
C CYS A 502 16.44 18.91 9.57
N GLU A 503 15.55 19.67 10.21
CA GLU A 503 15.83 20.30 11.51
C GLU A 503 16.10 19.26 12.61
N TYR A 504 15.29 18.21 12.70
CA TYR A 504 15.49 17.16 13.70
C TYR A 504 16.81 16.41 13.47
N GLY A 505 17.11 16.10 12.21
CA GLY A 505 18.37 15.44 11.82
C GLY A 505 19.60 16.26 12.19
N VAL A 506 19.54 17.59 12.02
CA VAL A 506 20.64 18.51 12.32
C VAL A 506 20.74 18.83 13.80
N HIS A 507 19.65 19.31 14.42
CA HIS A 507 19.68 19.90 15.76
C HIS A 507 19.43 18.91 16.90
N THR A 508 18.69 17.82 16.64
CA THR A 508 18.35 16.85 17.69
C THR A 508 19.21 15.59 17.61
N VAL A 509 19.44 15.10 16.40
CA VAL A 509 20.20 13.85 16.17
C VAL A 509 21.68 14.13 15.85
N ALA A 510 21.98 15.28 15.24
CA ALA A 510 23.31 15.62 14.71
C ALA A 510 23.88 14.51 13.80
N ALA A 511 23.05 13.98 12.90
CA ALA A 511 23.43 12.91 11.98
C ALA A 511 24.30 13.43 10.82
N LYS A 512 25.17 12.58 10.27
CA LYS A 512 25.98 12.95 9.08
C LYS A 512 25.15 12.98 7.80
N TYR A 513 24.23 12.04 7.69
CA TYR A 513 23.34 11.85 6.55
C TYR A 513 21.90 11.87 7.04
N ILE A 514 21.00 12.46 6.25
CA ILE A 514 19.58 12.56 6.55
C ILE A 514 18.84 11.96 5.37
N MET A 515 18.05 10.94 5.64
CA MET A 515 17.17 10.28 4.69
C MET A 515 15.73 10.66 4.99
N LYS A 516 14.97 10.94 3.93
CA LYS A 516 13.50 11.00 3.96
C LYS A 516 12.94 9.73 3.31
N CYS A 517 11.85 9.20 3.85
CA CYS A 517 11.00 8.21 3.20
C CYS A 517 9.56 8.34 3.71
N ASP A 518 8.65 7.58 3.11
CA ASP A 518 7.23 7.55 3.49
C ASP A 518 6.91 6.31 4.34
N ASP A 519 5.76 6.30 5.02
CA ASP A 519 5.33 5.22 5.90
C ASP A 519 4.85 3.95 5.17
N ASP A 520 4.73 4.03 3.85
CA ASP A 520 4.52 2.91 2.93
C ASP A 520 5.78 2.59 2.08
N THR A 521 6.96 3.01 2.55
CA THR A 521 8.25 2.58 1.98
C THR A 521 8.93 1.52 2.85
N PHE A 522 9.34 0.41 2.25
CA PHE A 522 10.24 -0.57 2.87
C PHE A 522 11.70 -0.23 2.56
N VAL A 523 12.55 -0.12 3.59
CA VAL A 523 13.93 0.39 3.46
C VAL A 523 14.97 -0.66 3.84
N ARG A 524 15.95 -0.94 2.96
CA ARG A 524 17.14 -1.71 3.32
C ARG A 524 18.19 -0.82 4.00
N VAL A 525 18.04 -0.67 5.31
CA VAL A 525 18.81 0.26 6.16
C VAL A 525 20.33 0.18 5.95
N GLU A 526 20.89 -1.04 5.87
CA GLU A 526 22.33 -1.21 5.67
C GLU A 526 22.81 -0.69 4.31
N VAL A 527 22.07 -1.00 3.24
CA VAL A 527 22.39 -0.55 1.88
C VAL A 527 22.37 0.98 1.81
N MET A 528 21.36 1.63 2.41
CA MET A 528 21.26 3.09 2.45
C MET A 528 22.47 3.75 3.09
N LEU A 529 22.92 3.22 4.23
CA LEU A 529 24.12 3.73 4.89
C LEU A 529 25.39 3.48 4.08
N GLN A 530 25.48 2.35 3.37
CA GLN A 530 26.63 2.03 2.52
C GLN A 530 26.70 2.95 1.29
N GLU A 531 25.58 3.19 0.60
CA GLU A 531 25.53 4.12 -0.55
C GLU A 531 25.96 5.53 -0.14
N ALA A 532 25.47 6.04 1.00
CA ALA A 532 25.86 7.35 1.51
C ALA A 532 27.37 7.45 1.83
N LYS A 533 28.01 6.33 2.18
CA LYS A 533 29.45 6.28 2.48
C LYS A 533 30.35 6.17 1.26
N LYS A 534 29.81 5.83 0.08
CA LYS A 534 30.58 5.78 -1.16
C LYS A 534 31.01 7.16 -1.61
N VAL A 535 30.20 8.19 -1.31
CA VAL A 535 30.53 9.57 -1.63
C VAL A 535 31.67 10.07 -0.72
N PRO A 536 32.74 10.67 -1.27
CA PRO A 536 33.83 11.25 -0.50
C PRO A 536 33.36 12.29 0.53
N ARG A 537 34.01 12.31 1.71
CA ARG A 537 33.57 13.15 2.86
C ARG A 537 33.71 14.66 2.62
N ASP A 538 34.50 15.07 1.66
CA ASP A 538 34.71 16.46 1.25
C ASP A 538 33.57 16.99 0.36
N ARG A 539 32.68 16.11 -0.11
CA ARG A 539 31.54 16.47 -0.97
C ARG A 539 30.22 16.38 -0.23
N SER A 540 29.29 17.23 -0.65
CA SER A 540 27.88 17.17 -0.26
C SER A 540 27.19 16.16 -1.18
N LEU A 541 26.16 15.46 -0.71
CA LEU A 541 25.50 14.41 -1.50
C LEU A 541 24.00 14.58 -1.57
N TYR A 542 23.43 14.17 -2.70
CA TYR A 542 22.00 13.96 -2.90
C TYR A 542 21.78 12.64 -3.65
N ILE A 543 21.26 11.63 -2.95
CA ILE A 543 21.14 10.25 -3.44
C ILE A 543 19.66 9.89 -3.53
N GLY A 544 19.24 9.32 -4.65
CA GLY A 544 17.88 8.80 -4.82
C GLY A 544 17.59 8.39 -6.26
N ASN A 545 16.33 8.14 -6.59
CA ASN A 545 15.90 8.02 -7.98
C ASN A 545 15.68 9.44 -8.56
N ILE A 546 16.75 10.05 -9.07
CA ILE A 546 16.73 11.43 -9.58
C ILE A 546 16.00 11.52 -10.92
N ASN A 547 14.96 12.34 -10.99
CA ASN A 547 14.34 12.79 -12.22
C ASN A 547 15.14 13.95 -12.80
N PHE A 548 15.61 13.79 -14.04
CA PHE A 548 16.24 14.86 -14.81
C PHE A 548 15.28 15.34 -15.89
N TYR A 549 15.21 16.65 -16.11
CA TYR A 549 14.41 17.26 -17.19
C TYR A 549 12.91 16.93 -17.11
N HIS A 550 12.37 16.79 -15.90
CA HIS A 550 10.95 16.47 -15.71
C HIS A 550 10.10 17.68 -16.06
N ARG A 551 9.28 17.55 -17.12
CA ARG A 551 8.39 18.62 -17.57
C ARG A 551 7.25 18.88 -16.59
N VAL A 552 6.91 20.14 -16.45
CA VAL A 552 5.79 20.58 -15.63
C VAL A 552 4.49 20.17 -16.33
N PHE A 553 3.66 19.38 -15.67
CA PHE A 553 2.34 19.08 -16.21
C PHE A 553 1.47 20.33 -16.14
N ARG A 554 0.92 20.76 -17.29
CA ARG A 554 0.01 21.91 -17.40
C ARG A 554 -1.47 21.52 -17.36
N SER A 555 -1.77 20.23 -17.31
CA SER A 555 -3.12 19.67 -17.24
C SER A 555 -3.13 18.35 -16.47
N GLY A 556 -4.31 17.92 -16.02
CA GLY A 556 -4.48 16.74 -15.18
C GLY A 556 -4.40 17.02 -13.68
N LYS A 557 -4.41 15.97 -12.87
CA LYS A 557 -4.44 16.07 -11.40
C LYS A 557 -3.25 16.87 -10.84
N TRP A 558 -2.07 16.67 -11.41
CA TRP A 558 -0.82 17.29 -10.98
C TRP A 558 -0.49 18.54 -11.80
N ALA A 559 -1.50 19.18 -12.38
CA ALA A 559 -1.31 20.39 -13.15
C ALA A 559 -0.74 21.53 -12.28
N VAL A 560 0.24 22.23 -12.83
CA VAL A 560 0.84 23.42 -12.24
C VAL A 560 0.76 24.54 -13.25
N THR A 561 0.18 25.66 -12.83
CA THR A 561 -0.07 26.78 -13.73
C THR A 561 1.22 27.54 -14.05
N TYR A 562 1.20 28.40 -15.08
CA TYR A 562 2.37 29.20 -15.44
C TYR A 562 2.68 30.28 -14.41
N GLU A 563 1.66 30.69 -13.65
CA GLU A 563 1.80 31.56 -12.50
C GLU A 563 2.59 30.81 -11.40
N GLU A 564 2.13 29.61 -11.00
CA GLU A 564 2.80 28.81 -9.96
C GLU A 564 4.25 28.41 -10.33
N TRP A 565 4.49 28.11 -11.61
CA TRP A 565 5.80 27.70 -12.12
C TRP A 565 6.00 28.16 -13.58
N PRO A 566 6.75 29.25 -13.80
CA PRO A 566 6.95 29.83 -15.14
C PRO A 566 7.74 28.93 -16.10
N GLU A 567 8.70 28.16 -15.61
CA GLU A 567 9.60 27.35 -16.42
C GLU A 567 8.92 26.07 -16.94
N GLU A 568 9.40 25.48 -18.04
CA GLU A 568 8.79 24.26 -18.59
C GLU A 568 9.24 22.96 -17.88
N GLU A 569 10.31 23.04 -17.09
CA GLU A 569 10.94 21.89 -16.43
C GLU A 569 11.24 22.19 -14.97
N TYR A 570 11.17 21.16 -14.12
CA TYR A 570 11.64 21.22 -12.73
C TYR A 570 13.16 21.02 -12.66
N PRO A 571 13.83 21.54 -11.61
CA PRO A 571 15.22 21.21 -11.35
C PRO A 571 15.38 19.72 -11.02
N PRO A 572 16.59 19.14 -11.10
CA PRO A 572 16.81 17.75 -10.74
C PRO A 572 16.36 17.44 -9.31
N TYR A 573 15.46 16.46 -9.16
CA TYR A 573 14.92 16.07 -7.85
C TYR A 573 14.81 14.56 -7.72
N ALA A 574 15.00 14.04 -6.50
CA ALA A 574 14.79 12.62 -6.21
C ALA A 574 13.30 12.34 -6.01
N ASN A 575 12.78 11.25 -6.58
CA ASN A 575 11.40 10.83 -6.38
C ASN A 575 11.04 10.62 -4.90
N GLY A 576 9.76 10.83 -4.57
CA GLY A 576 9.17 10.72 -3.22
C GLY A 576 9.45 9.47 -2.35
N PRO A 577 9.60 8.23 -2.89
CA PRO A 577 9.77 7.02 -2.06
C PRO A 577 10.91 7.09 -1.04
N GLY A 578 11.96 7.83 -1.38
CA GLY A 578 13.00 8.20 -0.44
C GLY A 578 14.29 8.65 -1.10
N TYR A 579 15.03 9.48 -0.37
CA TYR A 579 16.30 10.06 -0.79
C TYR A 579 17.18 10.37 0.42
N ILE A 580 18.48 10.54 0.20
CA ILE A 580 19.47 10.88 1.23
C ILE A 580 20.17 12.18 0.86
N ILE A 581 20.27 13.10 1.81
CA ILE A 581 21.06 14.32 1.73
C ILE A 581 22.17 14.33 2.79
N SER A 582 23.26 15.06 2.53
CA SER A 582 24.28 15.34 3.55
C SER A 582 23.79 16.37 4.58
N SER A 583 24.37 16.33 5.78
CA SER A 583 23.96 17.22 6.88
C SER A 583 24.16 18.72 6.59
N ASP A 584 25.08 19.10 5.72
CA ASP A 584 25.33 20.50 5.35
C ASP A 584 24.22 21.06 4.45
N ILE A 585 23.67 20.25 3.53
CA ILE A 585 22.47 20.58 2.77
C ILE A 585 21.28 20.79 3.72
N ALA A 586 21.09 19.88 4.67
CA ALA A 586 20.02 20.01 5.65
C ALA A 586 20.19 21.26 6.55
N GLN A 587 21.43 21.58 6.95
CA GLN A 587 21.74 22.80 7.70
C GLN A 587 21.39 24.06 6.90
N PHE A 588 21.72 24.08 5.60
CA PHE A 588 21.36 25.16 4.71
C PHE A 588 19.84 25.35 4.61
N ILE A 589 19.09 24.26 4.39
CA ILE A 589 17.62 24.29 4.32
C ILE A 589 17.04 24.88 5.61
N VAL A 590 17.51 24.42 6.77
CA VAL A 590 17.04 24.90 8.07
C VAL A 590 17.38 26.39 8.27
N ALA A 591 18.59 26.81 7.91
CA ALA A 591 19.03 28.21 8.03
C ALA A 591 18.22 29.15 7.13
N GLU A 592 17.98 28.76 5.88
CA GLU A 592 17.18 29.55 4.93
C GLU A 592 15.70 29.59 5.34
N PHE A 593 15.17 28.49 5.90
CA PHE A 593 13.80 28.46 6.42
C PHE A 593 13.64 29.42 7.60
N GLN A 594 14.56 29.36 8.57
CA GLN A 594 14.56 30.25 9.73
C GLN A 594 14.75 31.73 9.36
N SER A 595 15.42 31.98 8.23
CA SER A 595 15.66 33.33 7.69
C SER A 595 14.58 33.81 6.71
N HIS A 596 13.49 33.05 6.53
CA HIS A 596 12.37 33.36 5.63
C HIS A 596 12.76 33.48 4.14
N LYS A 597 13.83 32.81 3.74
CA LYS A 597 14.35 32.82 2.36
C LYS A 597 14.10 31.52 1.61
N LEU A 598 13.77 30.44 2.32
CA LEU A 598 13.51 29.14 1.71
C LEU A 598 12.19 29.18 0.93
N ARG A 599 12.28 29.06 -0.39
CA ARG A 599 11.10 28.94 -1.27
C ARG A 599 10.42 27.59 -1.06
N LEU A 600 9.15 27.59 -0.62
CA LEU A 600 8.34 26.39 -0.46
C LEU A 600 7.48 26.12 -1.70
N PHE A 601 7.27 24.85 -2.03
CA PHE A 601 6.37 24.43 -3.10
C PHE A 601 5.57 23.18 -2.67
N LYS A 602 4.34 23.02 -3.20
CA LYS A 602 3.39 21.98 -2.76
C LYS A 602 3.91 20.55 -2.97
N MET A 603 4.71 20.33 -4.01
CA MET A 603 5.41 19.06 -4.23
C MET A 603 6.72 19.05 -3.43
N GLU A 604 6.78 18.17 -2.44
CA GLU A 604 7.87 18.08 -1.46
C GLU A 604 9.19 17.63 -2.09
N ASP A 605 9.15 16.66 -2.99
CA ASP A 605 10.31 16.14 -3.71
C ASP A 605 10.91 17.19 -4.65
N VAL A 606 10.06 17.89 -5.40
CA VAL A 606 10.45 19.06 -6.22
C VAL A 606 11.05 20.17 -5.34
N SER A 607 10.46 20.46 -4.18
CA SER A 607 11.00 21.44 -3.24
C SER A 607 12.41 21.08 -2.77
N MET A 608 12.67 19.80 -2.45
CA MET A 608 14.01 19.34 -2.11
C MET A 608 14.99 19.55 -3.27
N GLY A 609 14.59 19.23 -4.51
CA GLY A 609 15.40 19.49 -5.70
C GLY A 609 15.79 20.96 -5.86
N MET A 610 14.84 21.87 -5.69
CA MET A 610 15.09 23.32 -5.72
C MET A 610 16.09 23.77 -4.65
N TRP A 611 15.95 23.26 -3.42
CA TRP A 611 16.84 23.64 -2.32
C TRP A 611 18.26 23.12 -2.52
N VAL A 612 18.40 21.89 -3.02
CA VAL A 612 19.69 21.29 -3.36
C VAL A 612 20.34 22.03 -4.52
N GLU A 613 19.60 22.42 -5.55
CA GLU A 613 20.12 23.20 -6.67
C GLU A 613 20.63 24.58 -6.22
N ASN A 614 19.89 25.26 -5.36
CA ASN A 614 20.32 26.53 -4.75
C ASN A 614 21.61 26.35 -3.94
N PHE A 615 21.69 25.31 -3.09
CA PHE A 615 22.89 24.99 -2.33
C PHE A 615 24.09 24.65 -3.23
N ASN A 616 23.86 23.92 -4.33
CA ASN A 616 24.88 23.51 -5.29
C ASN A 616 25.60 24.70 -5.95
N SER A 617 24.91 25.84 -6.06
CA SER A 617 25.51 27.10 -6.54
C SER A 617 26.59 27.65 -5.60
N SER A 618 26.54 27.26 -4.32
CA SER A 618 27.51 27.68 -3.30
C SER A 618 28.57 26.61 -3.00
N LYS A 619 28.17 25.34 -2.93
CA LYS A 619 29.06 24.20 -2.67
C LYS A 619 28.66 23.02 -3.55
N PRO A 620 29.58 22.42 -4.32
CA PRO A 620 29.26 21.31 -5.21
C PRO A 620 28.55 20.14 -4.48
N VAL A 621 27.50 19.63 -5.12
CA VAL A 621 26.71 18.47 -4.69
C VAL A 621 26.92 17.33 -5.67
N GLU A 622 27.20 16.14 -5.12
CA GLU A 622 27.24 14.90 -5.89
C GLU A 622 25.84 14.27 -5.94
N TYR A 623 25.24 14.30 -7.13
CA TYR A 623 23.96 13.65 -7.41
C TYR A 623 24.20 12.17 -7.73
N VAL A 624 23.64 11.26 -6.94
CA VAL A 624 23.75 9.81 -7.15
C VAL A 624 22.38 9.25 -7.50
N HIS A 625 22.18 8.97 -8.79
CA HIS A 625 20.95 8.39 -9.31
C HIS A 625 20.94 6.87 -9.20
N SER A 626 19.85 6.27 -8.72
CA SER A 626 19.64 4.82 -8.77
C SER A 626 18.16 4.45 -8.88
N PHE A 627 17.83 3.62 -9.87
CA PHE A 627 16.49 3.02 -10.04
C PHE A 627 16.12 2.01 -8.95
N MET A 628 17.08 1.60 -8.12
CA MET A 628 16.82 0.70 -6.98
C MET A 628 16.00 1.39 -5.88
N PHE A 629 15.95 2.72 -5.88
CA PHE A 629 14.90 3.45 -5.17
C PHE A 629 13.59 3.32 -5.97
N CYS A 630 12.85 2.23 -5.72
CA CYS A 630 11.67 1.89 -6.50
C CYS A 630 10.61 2.98 -6.33
N GLN A 631 10.17 3.57 -7.45
CA GLN A 631 9.06 4.51 -7.42
C GLN A 631 7.72 3.82 -7.17
N TYR A 632 7.53 2.64 -7.77
CA TYR A 632 6.33 1.83 -7.65
C TYR A 632 6.70 0.34 -7.54
N GLY A 633 5.97 -0.40 -6.72
CA GLY A 633 6.24 -1.80 -6.41
C GLY A 633 7.62 -2.05 -5.80
N CYS A 634 8.30 -3.06 -6.35
CA CYS A 634 9.57 -3.58 -5.89
C CYS A 634 10.27 -4.25 -7.08
N THR A 635 11.61 -4.14 -7.17
CA THR A 635 12.46 -4.92 -8.09
C THR A 635 13.47 -5.76 -7.33
N GLU A 636 14.03 -6.80 -7.94
CA GLU A 636 15.15 -7.54 -7.34
C GLU A 636 16.30 -6.60 -6.96
N ASP A 637 16.92 -6.87 -5.81
CA ASP A 637 17.97 -6.05 -5.20
C ASP A 637 17.62 -4.57 -4.94
N TYR A 638 16.33 -4.25 -4.83
CA TYR A 638 15.84 -2.93 -4.46
C TYR A 638 16.60 -2.35 -3.24
N TYR A 639 16.68 -1.02 -3.20
CA TYR A 639 17.20 -0.22 -2.11
C TYR A 639 16.06 0.20 -1.19
N THR A 640 15.00 0.71 -1.81
CA THR A 640 13.70 0.94 -1.21
C THR A 640 12.61 0.33 -2.11
N ALA A 641 11.53 -0.15 -1.51
CA ALA A 641 10.34 -0.62 -2.21
C ALA A 641 9.14 0.22 -1.77
N HIS A 642 8.32 0.67 -2.73
CA HIS A 642 7.22 1.61 -2.52
C HIS A 642 6.24 1.49 -3.69
N TYR A 643 4.92 1.54 -3.54
CA TYR A 643 4.14 1.55 -2.31
C TYR A 643 4.06 0.15 -1.71
N GLN A 644 4.30 0.02 -0.40
CA GLN A 644 4.25 -1.23 0.33
C GLN A 644 3.31 -1.10 1.53
N SER A 645 2.24 -1.88 1.49
CA SER A 645 1.33 -2.01 2.62
C SER A 645 1.94 -2.69 3.84
N PRO A 646 1.27 -2.61 5.01
CA PRO A 646 1.69 -3.32 6.21
C PRO A 646 2.04 -4.80 6.00
N ARG A 647 1.21 -5.55 5.25
CA ARG A 647 1.43 -6.98 4.99
C ARG A 647 2.60 -7.21 4.05
N GLN A 648 2.76 -6.39 3.02
CA GLN A 648 3.91 -6.49 2.11
C GLN A 648 5.22 -6.20 2.83
N MET A 649 5.26 -5.19 3.71
CA MET A 649 6.46 -4.90 4.50
C MET A 649 6.89 -6.11 5.35
N ILE A 650 5.94 -6.79 5.97
CA ILE A 650 6.21 -8.00 6.77
C ILE A 650 6.78 -9.10 5.88
N CYS A 651 6.17 -9.36 4.72
CA CYS A 651 6.68 -10.32 3.76
C CYS A 651 8.10 -9.98 3.27
N LEU A 652 8.36 -8.71 2.91
CA LEU A 652 9.67 -8.26 2.44
C LEU A 652 10.72 -8.45 3.54
N TRP A 653 10.34 -8.18 4.79
CA TRP A 653 11.19 -8.41 5.95
C TRP A 653 11.55 -9.88 6.14
N GLU A 654 10.56 -10.77 6.10
CA GLU A 654 10.78 -12.22 6.26
C GLU A 654 11.71 -12.76 5.19
N LYS A 655 11.51 -12.37 3.92
CA LYS A 655 12.40 -12.75 2.82
C LYS A 655 13.81 -12.19 3.00
N LEU A 656 13.93 -10.93 3.42
CA LEU A 656 15.22 -10.31 3.71
C LEU A 656 15.96 -11.02 4.85
N GLN A 657 15.26 -11.44 5.91
CA GLN A 657 15.84 -12.22 7.01
C GLN A 657 16.34 -13.61 6.56
N GLN A 658 15.74 -14.17 5.51
CA GLN A 658 16.21 -15.41 4.87
C GLN A 658 17.37 -15.18 3.89
N GLY A 659 17.88 -13.95 3.78
CA GLY A 659 18.96 -13.58 2.86
C GLY A 659 18.52 -13.43 1.39
N LYS A 660 17.20 -13.36 1.13
CA LYS A 660 16.63 -13.22 -0.22
C LYS A 660 15.90 -11.88 -0.33
N PRO A 661 16.49 -10.81 -0.89
CA PRO A 661 15.82 -9.52 -1.05
C PRO A 661 14.81 -9.52 -2.21
N HIS A 662 14.01 -10.59 -2.32
CA HIS A 662 13.03 -10.75 -3.39
C HIS A 662 11.74 -10.03 -3.05
N CYS A 663 11.06 -9.54 -4.09
CA CYS A 663 9.82 -8.83 -3.94
C CYS A 663 8.66 -9.72 -3.48
N CYS A 664 7.73 -9.12 -2.76
CA CYS A 664 6.46 -9.73 -2.41
C CYS A 664 5.45 -9.43 -3.52
N ASN A 665 4.64 -10.42 -3.88
CA ASN A 665 3.71 -10.38 -5.01
C ASN A 665 4.38 -10.37 -6.40
N VAL A 666 5.63 -10.85 -6.54
CA VAL A 666 6.08 -11.36 -7.84
C VAL A 666 5.52 -12.77 -7.98
N ARG A 667 4.34 -12.84 -8.56
CA ARG A 667 3.95 -13.87 -9.51
C ARG A 667 2.87 -13.33 -10.43
#